data_AF-A0A261BMC8-F1
#
_entry.id   AF-A0A261BMC8-F1
#
_cell.length_a   1.000
_cell.length_b   1.000
_cell.length_c   1.000
_cell.angle_alpha   90.00
_cell.angle_beta   90.00
_cell.angle_gamma   90.00
#
_symmetry.space_group_name_H-M   'P 1'
#
loop_
_entity.id
_entity.type
_entity.pdbx_description
1 polymer ?
#
loop_
_entity_poly.entity_id
_entity_poly.type
_entity_poly.pdbx_seq_one_letter_code
_entity_poly.pdbx_strand_id
1 'polypeptide(L)'
;MSLEDRIRNGLEFDDDTYYFLSHVYTSLVAQVHSVVVTQKNFQYLRVWRARSFGPAKFSEEREECTYRITQDIFKFYVVPPDPRIGKAIEYFGKEYLLEIAVYDNHQEVLKTVNSGDFLLLNNVHVGSKNKIHTLSIHGGGVTDYNREIAQIPADFADPKFRLFRRRCARIMVSYIKESVLQPCQMDDDKNYIRFKNYFDLVAQVHSVVETKRGFKYLRVWRARQLGTAEREKSKENTMFYVTTDIFKSYIVKPDSRIGHAVKHYGKHYLLEIAVYGNHQNVLQTLNSGDFVVVKNIHATHKSVYGNLTTILDLHEDGTRFNRGIYPVPNNCNDPQFRLYQRTCRRMLELFTDEGVFKEFEIERRISLNHPHVELMNRSLPRENIEEKLSEVVEESVQAESSSADSEDTMCAKPYSKIEIGRSIAVDYFTKRSKRPYHFLTHAHTDHTRGLDLTAARPVYCSPQTALILPKIMGVDPKHILDGTIHPLELMRPHKFEGFQVTLFDANHCPGSVMFLFEGYLIDEFAGGPVLCTGDFRADKTFMNRLDGPLNFLSELRLARVYLDNTYFKLDLEFPTRKSAQKILIKEIKAKRDKNILIPLHRLGRESLLEETSRILKEPIIIYKEKLEIAELLNHFKKKIETRKSNRKIEVVKKEHNILKSVYLILSRRNSRILFQNSGV
;
A
#
# COMPACT_ATOMS: atom_id res chain seq x y z
N MET A 1 31.21 19.06 38.76
CA MET A 1 30.55 18.68 37.49
C MET A 1 29.09 18.38 37.77
N SER A 2 28.17 19.12 37.14
CA SER A 2 26.72 18.92 37.31
C SER A 2 26.25 17.60 36.70
N LEU A 3 25.01 17.18 36.96
CA LEU A 3 24.43 16.02 36.27
C LEU A 3 24.37 16.26 34.75
N GLU A 4 24.03 17.47 34.31
CA GLU A 4 24.00 17.81 32.88
C GLU A 4 25.37 17.65 32.23
N ASP A 5 26.43 18.13 32.87
CA ASP A 5 27.80 18.01 32.38
C ASP A 5 28.23 16.53 32.31
N ARG A 6 27.87 15.72 33.30
CA ARG A 6 28.13 14.26 33.26
C ARG A 6 27.38 13.58 32.12
N ILE A 7 26.14 13.98 31.84
CA ILE A 7 25.37 13.47 30.69
C ILE A 7 26.03 13.91 29.38
N ARG A 8 26.45 15.18 29.26
CA ARG A 8 27.19 15.68 28.08
C ARG A 8 28.47 14.90 27.86
N ASN A 9 29.30 14.70 28.88
CA ASN A 9 30.53 13.89 28.77
C ASN A 9 30.22 12.43 28.40
N GLY A 10 29.14 11.84 28.94
CA GLY A 10 28.63 10.52 28.53
C GLY A 10 28.08 10.45 27.09
N LEU A 11 27.95 11.61 26.41
CA LEU A 11 27.57 11.79 25.01
C LEU A 11 28.71 12.39 24.15
N GLU A 12 29.89 12.65 24.72
CA GLU A 12 31.05 13.16 23.96
C GLU A 12 31.73 12.07 23.13
N PHE A 13 31.61 10.81 23.56
CA PHE A 13 32.04 9.64 22.82
C PHE A 13 31.10 9.39 21.61
N ASP A 14 31.30 10.17 20.54
CA ASP A 14 30.53 10.12 19.28
C ASP A 14 30.82 8.87 18.41
N ASP A 15 31.68 7.96 18.88
CA ASP A 15 32.06 6.72 18.19
C ASP A 15 31.70 5.49 19.04
N ASP A 16 30.79 4.69 18.50
CA ASP A 16 30.24 3.46 19.07
C ASP A 16 31.26 2.28 19.06
N THR A 17 32.51 2.50 18.61
CA THR A 17 33.64 1.55 18.76
C THR A 17 34.45 1.72 20.04
N TYR A 18 34.24 2.80 20.81
CA TYR A 18 35.17 3.28 21.84
C TYR A 18 35.38 2.36 23.06
N TYR A 19 34.49 1.40 23.31
CA TYR A 19 34.57 0.45 24.44
C TYR A 19 35.90 -0.33 24.55
N PHE A 20 36.62 -0.50 23.44
CA PHE A 20 37.91 -1.20 23.41
C PHE A 20 39.13 -0.31 23.73
N LEU A 21 38.94 1.00 23.92
CA LEU A 21 40.02 1.96 24.23
C LEU A 21 40.01 2.44 25.70
N SER A 22 38.89 2.29 26.41
CA SER A 22 38.75 2.74 27.80
C SER A 22 39.54 1.86 28.78
N HIS A 23 40.47 2.46 29.51
CA HIS A 23 41.25 1.77 30.53
C HIS A 23 40.43 1.62 31.82
N VAL A 24 39.94 0.39 32.08
CA VAL A 24 39.26 -0.06 33.31
C VAL A 24 37.88 0.57 33.60
N TYR A 25 37.63 1.84 33.29
CA TYR A 25 36.36 2.52 33.57
C TYR A 25 35.81 3.29 32.37
N THR A 26 34.48 3.38 32.26
CA THR A 26 33.78 4.09 31.18
C THR A 26 32.44 4.67 31.64
N SER A 27 31.99 5.78 31.05
CA SER A 27 30.70 6.42 31.35
C SER A 27 29.76 6.33 30.16
N LEU A 28 28.52 5.88 30.42
CA LEU A 28 27.58 5.45 29.39
C LEU A 28 26.26 6.18 29.50
N VAL A 29 25.73 6.71 28.40
CA VAL A 29 24.29 6.92 28.24
C VAL A 29 23.69 5.70 27.52
N ALA A 30 22.56 5.18 28.03
CA ALA A 30 21.88 4.00 27.47
C ALA A 30 20.37 4.00 27.78
N GLN A 31 19.59 3.18 27.07
CA GLN A 31 18.16 2.99 27.35
C GLN A 31 17.93 1.67 28.11
N VAL A 32 17.05 1.65 29.12
CA VAL A 32 16.74 0.46 29.91
C VAL A 32 15.99 -0.56 29.05
N HIS A 33 16.50 -1.79 28.98
CA HIS A 33 15.73 -2.95 28.51
C HIS A 33 15.00 -3.59 29.69
N SER A 34 15.70 -4.09 30.71
CA SER A 34 15.09 -4.80 31.85
C SER A 34 16.02 -4.87 33.04
N VAL A 35 15.48 -5.13 34.24
CA VAL A 35 16.28 -5.47 35.43
C VAL A 35 15.94 -6.89 35.85
N VAL A 36 16.97 -7.73 36.00
CA VAL A 36 16.85 -9.18 36.19
C VAL A 36 17.48 -9.62 37.50
N VAL A 37 16.80 -10.50 38.23
CA VAL A 37 17.37 -11.24 39.35
C VAL A 37 17.75 -12.65 38.90
N THR A 38 18.98 -13.06 39.21
CA THR A 38 19.47 -14.42 38.99
C THR A 38 19.06 -15.38 40.11
N GLN A 39 19.21 -16.70 39.91
CA GLN A 39 18.90 -17.70 40.94
C GLN A 39 19.71 -17.51 42.23
N LYS A 40 20.92 -16.97 42.13
CA LYS A 40 21.77 -16.59 43.28
C LYS A 40 21.37 -15.24 43.92
N ASN A 41 20.17 -14.73 43.64
CA ASN A 41 19.63 -13.44 44.06
C ASN A 41 20.46 -12.21 43.64
N PHE A 42 21.36 -12.36 42.66
CA PHE A 42 22.19 -11.26 42.17
C PHE A 42 21.48 -10.48 41.05
N GLN A 43 21.54 -9.15 41.08
CA GLN A 43 20.85 -8.27 40.12
C GLN A 43 21.72 -7.84 38.94
N TYR A 44 21.14 -7.85 37.74
CA TYR A 44 21.73 -7.29 36.53
C TYR A 44 20.80 -6.27 35.89
N LEU A 45 21.37 -5.13 35.52
CA LEU A 45 20.74 -4.15 34.64
C LEU A 45 21.06 -4.52 33.19
N ARG A 46 20.02 -4.68 32.36
CA ARG A 46 20.13 -4.87 30.91
C ARG A 46 19.77 -3.57 30.19
N VAL A 47 20.65 -3.08 29.32
CA VAL A 47 20.45 -1.83 28.55
C VAL A 47 20.66 -2.01 27.05
N TRP A 48 19.99 -1.16 26.28
CA TRP A 48 20.01 -1.06 24.81
C TRP A 48 20.89 0.11 24.35
N ARG A 49 21.62 -0.05 23.21
CA ARG A 49 22.30 1.06 22.47
C ARG A 49 21.96 1.06 20.97
N ALA A 50 22.13 2.19 20.27
CA ALA A 50 21.50 2.42 18.95
C ALA A 50 22.45 2.69 17.75
N ARG A 51 22.53 1.67 16.87
CA ARG A 51 23.23 1.50 15.56
C ARG A 51 24.66 0.94 15.62
N SER A 52 24.77 -0.36 15.30
CA SER A 52 25.98 -1.11 14.89
C SER A 52 27.29 -0.77 15.63
N PHE A 53 27.45 -1.34 16.82
CA PHE A 53 28.65 -1.19 17.66
C PHE A 53 29.76 -2.15 17.21
N GLY A 54 30.59 -1.70 16.26
CA GLY A 54 31.87 -2.35 15.92
C GLY A 54 32.06 -2.77 14.46
N PRO A 55 33.32 -3.04 14.03
CA PRO A 55 33.57 -3.62 12.72
C PRO A 55 32.93 -5.02 12.63
N ALA A 56 32.18 -5.27 11.56
CA ALA A 56 31.41 -6.50 11.36
C ALA A 56 32.23 -7.80 11.51
N LYS A 57 33.55 -7.76 11.29
CA LYS A 57 34.44 -8.92 11.43
C LYS A 57 34.61 -9.46 12.86
N PHE A 58 33.93 -8.90 13.86
CA PHE A 58 34.08 -9.25 15.27
C PHE A 58 32.76 -9.47 16.01
N SER A 59 31.58 -9.40 15.36
CA SER A 59 30.30 -9.52 16.06
C SER A 59 30.13 -10.88 16.74
N GLU A 60 30.33 -11.97 16.01
CA GLU A 60 30.12 -13.35 16.50
C GLU A 60 31.05 -13.69 17.70
N GLU A 61 32.35 -13.42 17.60
CA GLU A 61 33.32 -13.68 18.69
C GLU A 61 33.05 -12.83 19.96
N ARG A 62 32.32 -11.71 19.82
CA ARG A 62 31.97 -10.80 20.93
C ARG A 62 30.66 -11.15 21.63
N GLU A 63 29.69 -11.71 20.92
CA GLU A 63 28.41 -12.12 21.53
C GLU A 63 28.62 -13.24 22.56
N GLU A 64 29.41 -14.27 22.24
CA GLU A 64 29.70 -15.38 23.16
C GLU A 64 30.36 -14.93 24.47
N CYS A 65 31.05 -13.79 24.48
CA CYS A 65 31.89 -13.33 25.60
C CYS A 65 31.22 -12.34 26.56
N THR A 66 29.96 -11.92 26.31
CA THR A 66 29.32 -10.80 27.05
C THR A 66 27.99 -11.17 27.73
N TYR A 67 27.21 -12.12 27.19
CA TYR A 67 25.93 -12.54 27.78
C TYR A 67 26.12 -13.61 28.85
N ARG A 68 25.63 -13.34 30.06
CA ARG A 68 25.80 -14.19 31.24
C ARG A 68 24.49 -14.80 31.72
N ILE A 69 23.37 -14.09 31.62
CA ILE A 69 22.09 -14.61 32.08
C ILE A 69 21.43 -15.49 31.00
N THR A 70 21.70 -16.79 31.11
CA THR A 70 20.96 -17.87 30.46
C THR A 70 19.61 -18.13 31.14
N GLN A 71 18.77 -18.96 30.54
CA GLN A 71 17.52 -19.43 31.16
C GLN A 71 17.80 -20.16 32.49
N ASP A 72 18.89 -20.92 32.55
CA ASP A 72 19.26 -21.76 33.72
C ASP A 72 19.68 -20.95 34.95
N ILE A 73 20.05 -19.67 34.80
CA ILE A 73 20.40 -18.80 35.94
C ILE A 73 19.43 -17.64 36.13
N PHE A 74 18.43 -17.47 35.26
CA PHE A 74 17.35 -16.50 35.42
C PHE A 74 16.42 -16.92 36.58
N LYS A 75 15.89 -15.94 37.33
CA LYS A 75 14.90 -16.17 38.40
C LYS A 75 13.61 -15.39 38.15
N PHE A 76 13.68 -14.07 38.10
CA PHE A 76 12.53 -13.19 37.78
C PHE A 76 13.00 -11.80 37.35
N TYR A 77 12.09 -11.00 36.78
CA TYR A 77 12.32 -9.59 36.45
C TYR A 77 11.93 -8.69 37.63
N VAL A 78 12.81 -7.75 38.02
CA VAL A 78 12.43 -6.60 38.85
C VAL A 78 11.72 -5.56 37.98
N VAL A 79 12.28 -5.31 36.80
CA VAL A 79 11.72 -4.44 35.76
C VAL A 79 11.58 -5.29 34.49
N PRO A 80 10.36 -5.68 34.09
CA PRO A 80 10.15 -6.49 32.90
C PRO A 80 10.46 -5.69 31.63
N PRO A 81 10.89 -6.35 30.54
CA PRO A 81 11.18 -5.66 29.29
C PRO A 81 9.93 -5.15 28.58
N ASP A 82 10.01 -3.94 28.03
CA ASP A 82 9.07 -3.46 27.03
C ASP A 82 9.15 -4.39 25.80
N PRO A 83 8.05 -5.05 25.39
CA PRO A 83 8.05 -5.98 24.27
C PRO A 83 8.54 -5.37 22.94
N ARG A 84 8.47 -4.04 22.78
CA ARG A 84 8.98 -3.32 21.61
C ARG A 84 10.50 -3.25 21.59
N ILE A 85 11.12 -3.09 22.76
CA ILE A 85 12.58 -3.05 22.92
C ILE A 85 13.12 -4.48 22.81
N GLY A 86 12.48 -5.45 23.49
CA GLY A 86 12.85 -6.87 23.38
C GLY A 86 12.83 -7.39 21.93
N LYS A 87 11.72 -7.15 21.21
CA LYS A 87 11.59 -7.56 19.80
C LYS A 87 12.57 -6.86 18.86
N ALA A 88 12.98 -5.64 19.17
CA ALA A 88 13.97 -4.96 18.35
C ALA A 88 15.39 -5.54 18.61
N ILE A 89 15.68 -6.14 19.78
CA ILE A 89 16.94 -6.89 20.03
C ILE A 89 16.88 -8.21 19.26
N GLU A 90 15.76 -8.92 19.32
CA GLU A 90 15.54 -10.15 18.55
C GLU A 90 15.72 -9.94 17.04
N TYR A 91 15.37 -8.75 16.52
CA TYR A 91 15.45 -8.43 15.10
C TYR A 91 16.81 -7.86 14.66
N PHE A 92 17.38 -6.91 15.41
CA PHE A 92 18.64 -6.28 15.04
C PHE A 92 19.90 -7.04 15.50
N GLY A 93 19.74 -8.03 16.38
CA GLY A 93 20.80 -8.86 16.93
C GLY A 93 21.08 -8.59 18.40
N LYS A 94 21.74 -9.52 19.10
CA LYS A 94 21.93 -9.41 20.54
C LYS A 94 22.96 -8.36 20.90
N GLU A 95 23.87 -8.00 20.00
CA GLU A 95 24.91 -6.99 20.19
C GLU A 95 24.38 -5.59 20.59
N TYR A 96 23.09 -5.34 20.40
CA TYR A 96 22.39 -4.14 20.86
C TYR A 96 22.15 -4.11 22.38
N LEU A 97 22.25 -5.26 23.06
CA LEU A 97 22.02 -5.49 24.48
C LEU A 97 23.34 -5.59 25.25
N LEU A 98 23.44 -4.91 26.40
CA LEU A 98 24.53 -5.05 27.36
C LEU A 98 24.00 -5.50 28.73
N GLU A 99 24.72 -6.40 29.40
CA GLU A 99 24.42 -6.84 30.76
C GLU A 99 25.44 -6.21 31.74
N ILE A 100 24.94 -5.54 32.78
CA ILE A 100 25.76 -4.85 33.78
C ILE A 100 25.42 -5.42 35.15
N ALA A 101 26.43 -5.99 35.83
CA ALA A 101 26.30 -6.49 37.19
C ALA A 101 26.20 -5.31 38.17
N VAL A 102 25.11 -5.21 38.93
CA VAL A 102 24.87 -4.09 39.85
C VAL A 102 24.99 -4.57 41.28
N TYR A 103 25.87 -3.94 42.06
CA TYR A 103 26.16 -4.27 43.45
C TYR A 103 25.68 -3.15 44.39
N ASP A 104 25.62 -3.48 45.68
CA ASP A 104 25.41 -2.53 46.77
C ASP A 104 24.16 -1.65 46.61
N ASN A 105 24.18 -0.44 47.19
CA ASN A 105 23.05 0.49 47.21
C ASN A 105 22.57 0.93 45.81
N HIS A 106 23.36 0.73 44.74
CA HIS A 106 22.93 1.00 43.36
C HIS A 106 21.77 0.09 42.93
N GLN A 107 21.56 -1.06 43.57
CA GLN A 107 20.41 -1.94 43.32
C GLN A 107 19.07 -1.29 43.71
N GLU A 108 19.04 -0.39 44.70
CA GLU A 108 17.80 0.31 45.10
C GLU A 108 17.36 1.31 44.03
N VAL A 109 18.29 1.95 43.33
CA VAL A 109 18.01 2.84 42.19
C VAL A 109 17.32 2.08 41.05
N LEU A 110 17.60 0.78 40.88
CA LEU A 110 16.96 -0.03 39.85
C LEU A 110 15.48 -0.34 40.13
N LYS A 111 14.96 -0.05 41.33
CA LYS A 111 13.53 -0.22 41.66
C LYS A 111 12.68 0.95 41.18
N THR A 112 13.28 2.09 40.85
CA THR A 112 12.55 3.31 40.43
C THR A 112 12.57 3.55 38.91
N VAL A 113 13.29 2.71 38.15
CA VAL A 113 13.42 2.83 36.69
C VAL A 113 12.45 1.88 35.98
N ASN A 114 11.97 2.28 34.80
CA ASN A 114 11.14 1.47 33.92
C ASN A 114 11.88 1.07 32.65
N SER A 115 11.41 0.03 31.96
CA SER A 115 11.86 -0.27 30.61
C SER A 115 11.54 0.91 29.67
N GLY A 116 12.50 1.28 28.83
CA GLY A 116 12.41 2.45 27.96
C GLY A 116 12.94 3.76 28.55
N ASP A 117 13.23 3.83 29.85
CA ASP A 117 13.90 4.98 30.46
C ASP A 117 15.34 5.15 29.95
N PHE A 118 15.88 6.36 30.02
CA PHE A 118 17.28 6.64 29.68
C PHE A 118 18.08 6.85 30.96
N LEU A 119 19.22 6.18 31.07
CA LEU A 119 20.11 6.28 32.22
C LEU A 119 21.48 6.81 31.80
N LEU A 120 22.08 7.61 32.68
CA LEU A 120 23.52 7.81 32.78
C LEU A 120 24.08 6.76 33.74
N LEU A 121 25.10 6.03 33.30
CA LEU A 121 25.87 5.08 34.09
C LEU A 121 27.30 5.61 34.15
N ASN A 122 27.67 6.28 35.23
CA ASN A 122 28.96 6.95 35.35
C ASN A 122 30.02 5.99 35.92
N ASN A 123 31.18 5.89 35.26
CA ASN A 123 32.33 5.08 35.68
C ASN A 123 32.00 3.59 35.95
N VAL A 124 31.30 2.96 35.01
CA VAL A 124 31.12 1.50 34.91
C VAL A 124 32.49 0.83 34.78
N HIS A 125 32.75 -0.18 35.61
CA HIS A 125 33.97 -0.96 35.63
C HIS A 125 33.93 -2.02 34.52
N VAL A 126 34.95 -2.03 33.66
CA VAL A 126 35.16 -3.01 32.59
C VAL A 126 36.28 -3.97 32.99
N GLY A 127 35.90 -5.16 33.45
CA GLY A 127 36.82 -6.27 33.67
C GLY A 127 37.04 -7.10 32.41
N SER A 128 38.22 -7.70 32.27
CA SER A 128 38.50 -8.72 31.25
C SER A 128 39.31 -9.87 31.86
N LYS A 129 38.85 -11.11 31.67
CA LYS A 129 39.56 -12.32 32.10
C LYS A 129 39.25 -13.47 31.15
N ASN A 130 40.27 -14.13 30.62
CA ASN A 130 40.15 -15.25 29.68
C ASN A 130 39.25 -14.91 28.47
N LYS A 131 39.45 -13.74 27.83
CA LYS A 131 38.60 -13.14 26.77
C LYS A 131 37.15 -12.79 27.17
N ILE A 132 36.67 -13.16 28.36
CA ILE A 132 35.34 -12.78 28.84
C ILE A 132 35.39 -11.36 29.40
N HIS A 133 34.53 -10.49 28.86
CA HIS A 133 34.40 -9.10 29.31
C HIS A 133 33.26 -8.96 30.31
N THR A 134 33.43 -8.10 31.33
CA THR A 134 32.46 -7.96 32.42
C THR A 134 32.21 -6.50 32.73
N LEU A 135 30.97 -6.05 32.57
CA LEU A 135 30.54 -4.73 33.02
C LEU A 135 29.98 -4.85 34.45
N SER A 136 30.48 -4.03 35.36
CA SER A 136 29.94 -3.94 36.72
C SER A 136 29.89 -2.50 37.22
N ILE A 137 28.93 -2.22 38.11
CA ILE A 137 28.89 -0.99 38.88
C ILE A 137 28.64 -1.35 40.34
N HIS A 138 29.51 -0.84 41.20
CA HIS A 138 29.53 -1.15 42.62
C HIS A 138 29.94 0.08 43.43
N GLY A 139 29.45 0.17 44.66
CA GLY A 139 29.92 1.11 45.65
C GLY A 139 31.33 0.74 46.11
N GLY A 140 32.06 1.72 46.64
CA GLY A 140 33.37 1.47 47.25
C GLY A 140 34.51 1.22 46.25
N GLY A 141 35.38 2.21 46.14
CA GLY A 141 36.77 2.11 45.69
C GLY A 141 37.54 3.22 46.39
N VAL A 142 38.79 2.99 46.79
CA VAL A 142 39.53 3.85 47.75
C VAL A 142 39.90 5.25 47.20
N THR A 143 39.45 5.62 46.01
CA THR A 143 39.66 6.94 45.38
C THR A 143 38.43 7.38 44.55
N ASP A 144 38.34 8.70 44.29
CA ASP A 144 37.21 9.54 43.86
C ASP A 144 36.43 9.20 42.55
N TYR A 145 36.19 7.94 42.22
CA TYR A 145 35.61 7.54 40.93
C TYR A 145 34.10 7.80 40.74
N ASN A 146 33.40 8.56 41.60
CA ASN A 146 32.03 9.09 41.39
C ASN A 146 31.06 8.16 40.60
N ARG A 147 30.90 6.90 41.04
CA ARG A 147 30.10 5.90 40.31
C ARG A 147 28.61 6.04 40.59
N GLU A 148 27.81 6.19 39.55
CA GLU A 148 26.42 6.64 39.65
C GLU A 148 25.54 5.95 38.60
N ILE A 149 24.30 5.61 39.01
CA ILE A 149 23.19 5.33 38.10
C ILE A 149 22.22 6.49 38.27
N ALA A 150 22.03 7.31 37.24
CA ALA A 150 21.12 8.45 37.27
C ALA A 150 20.13 8.39 36.11
N GLN A 151 18.84 8.59 36.39
CA GLN A 151 17.81 8.69 35.35
C GLN A 151 17.93 10.04 34.63
N ILE A 152 17.91 10.03 33.31
CA ILE A 152 17.99 11.25 32.50
C ILE A 152 16.57 11.79 32.29
N PRO A 153 16.29 13.06 32.65
CA PRO A 153 14.95 13.63 32.54
C PRO A 153 14.33 13.54 31.14
N ALA A 154 13.00 13.35 31.10
CA ALA A 154 12.25 13.24 29.86
C ALA A 154 12.35 14.51 29.00
N ASP A 155 12.50 15.67 29.62
CA ASP A 155 12.65 16.99 29.01
C ASP A 155 14.10 17.40 28.71
N PHE A 156 15.10 16.63 29.16
CA PHE A 156 16.53 16.97 29.02
C PHE A 156 16.89 17.39 27.59
N ALA A 157 17.33 18.65 27.45
CA ALA A 157 17.20 19.41 26.21
C ALA A 157 18.42 19.38 25.28
N ASP A 158 19.39 18.50 25.55
CA ASP A 158 20.65 18.43 24.80
C ASP A 158 20.48 17.95 23.33
N PRO A 159 21.13 18.60 22.34
CA PRO A 159 21.03 18.20 20.93
C PRO A 159 21.56 16.79 20.61
N LYS A 160 22.68 16.36 21.21
CA LYS A 160 23.24 15.01 21.01
C LYS A 160 22.31 13.96 21.62
N PHE A 161 21.81 14.21 22.84
CA PHE A 161 20.86 13.32 23.49
C PHE A 161 19.54 13.20 22.72
N ARG A 162 19.01 14.33 22.21
CA ARG A 162 17.82 14.33 21.33
C ARG A 162 18.05 13.50 20.07
N LEU A 163 19.25 13.52 19.51
CA LEU A 163 19.62 12.67 18.37
C LEU A 163 19.67 11.18 18.78
N PHE A 164 20.33 10.84 19.89
CA PHE A 164 20.39 9.47 20.42
C PHE A 164 19.01 8.90 20.72
N ARG A 165 18.17 9.63 21.47
CA ARG A 165 16.78 9.28 21.76
C ARG A 165 15.95 9.08 20.47
N ARG A 166 16.14 9.95 19.47
CA ARG A 166 15.52 9.78 18.14
C ARG A 166 16.06 8.56 17.39
N ARG A 167 17.32 8.15 17.57
CA ARG A 167 17.86 6.89 17.00
C ARG A 167 17.18 5.67 17.63
N CYS A 168 17.12 5.56 18.95
CA CYS A 168 16.39 4.46 19.62
C CYS A 168 14.92 4.39 19.16
N ALA A 169 14.22 5.54 19.15
CA ALA A 169 12.85 5.63 18.64
C ALA A 169 12.72 5.23 17.17
N ARG A 170 13.67 5.63 16.31
CA ARG A 170 13.70 5.22 14.90
C ARG A 170 13.94 3.73 14.73
N ILE A 171 14.76 3.08 15.56
CA ILE A 171 14.99 1.63 15.44
C ILE A 171 13.75 0.84 15.87
N MET A 172 13.06 1.27 16.94
CA MET A 172 11.76 0.69 17.30
C MET A 172 10.69 0.92 16.21
N VAL A 173 10.69 2.08 15.55
CA VAL A 173 9.78 2.38 14.42
C VAL A 173 10.20 1.69 13.12
N SER A 174 11.50 1.47 12.88
CA SER A 174 11.97 0.71 11.72
C SER A 174 11.69 -0.78 11.90
N TYR A 175 11.75 -1.32 13.12
CA TYR A 175 11.17 -2.63 13.41
C TYR A 175 9.67 -2.67 13.16
N ILE A 176 8.88 -1.68 13.62
CA ILE A 176 7.44 -1.64 13.32
C ILE A 176 7.19 -1.54 11.80
N LYS A 177 8.08 -0.87 11.06
CA LYS A 177 8.06 -0.88 9.59
C LYS A 177 8.45 -2.25 9.02
N GLU A 178 9.61 -2.80 9.33
CA GLU A 178 10.17 -4.01 8.72
C GLU A 178 9.51 -5.32 9.20
N SER A 179 8.96 -5.37 10.41
CA SER A 179 8.05 -6.47 10.83
C SER A 179 6.65 -6.37 10.23
N VAL A 180 6.32 -5.25 9.57
CA VAL A 180 5.16 -5.05 8.68
C VAL A 180 5.57 -5.06 7.19
N LEU A 181 6.88 -4.97 6.88
CA LEU A 181 7.47 -4.82 5.55
C LEU A 181 8.56 -5.86 5.25
N GLN A 182 8.52 -7.04 5.86
CA GLN A 182 9.00 -8.22 5.15
C GLN A 182 8.12 -8.31 3.89
N PRO A 183 8.72 -8.29 2.69
CA PRO A 183 7.95 -8.15 1.47
C PRO A 183 7.09 -9.39 1.28
N CYS A 184 5.78 -9.24 1.51
CA CYS A 184 4.83 -10.09 0.85
C CYS A 184 4.94 -9.77 -0.64
N GLN A 185 5.65 -10.61 -1.40
CA GLN A 185 5.49 -10.69 -2.85
C GLN A 185 4.01 -10.95 -3.12
N MET A 186 3.29 -9.89 -3.45
CA MET A 186 1.88 -9.97 -3.80
C MET A 186 1.83 -10.20 -5.30
N ASP A 187 1.63 -11.46 -5.68
CA ASP A 187 1.37 -11.83 -7.05
C ASP A 187 -0.04 -11.42 -7.47
N ASP A 188 -0.23 -11.28 -8.78
CA ASP A 188 -1.45 -10.71 -9.36
C ASP A 188 -2.60 -11.73 -9.53
N ASP A 189 -3.80 -11.17 -9.52
CA ASP A 189 -5.05 -11.73 -10.05
C ASP A 189 -5.70 -12.97 -9.38
N LYS A 190 -7.03 -12.97 -9.50
CA LYS A 190 -8.03 -13.97 -9.08
C LYS A 190 -7.50 -15.35 -8.67
N ASN A 191 -7.72 -15.70 -7.40
CA ASN A 191 -8.87 -16.54 -7.03
C ASN A 191 -8.91 -16.64 -5.49
N TYR A 192 -9.61 -15.72 -4.83
CA TYR A 192 -10.12 -15.93 -3.47
C TYR A 192 -9.00 -16.28 -2.44
N ILE A 193 -9.27 -17.06 -1.37
CA ILE A 193 -8.32 -17.35 -0.25
C ILE A 193 -8.48 -18.77 0.36
N ARG A 194 -7.46 -19.65 0.32
CA ARG A 194 -7.38 -20.95 1.04
C ARG A 194 -6.58 -20.74 2.32
N PHE A 195 -7.05 -21.22 3.48
CA PHE A 195 -6.22 -21.12 4.68
C PHE A 195 -5.01 -22.08 4.56
N LYS A 196 -3.79 -21.54 4.69
CA LYS A 196 -2.67 -22.35 5.19
C LYS A 196 -3.00 -22.77 6.63
N ASN A 197 -2.42 -23.86 7.12
CA ASN A 197 -2.64 -24.29 8.51
C ASN A 197 -2.39 -23.14 9.51
N TYR A 198 -1.51 -22.17 9.22
CA TYR A 198 -1.39 -20.95 10.02
C TYR A 198 -1.36 -19.69 9.16
N PHE A 199 -2.01 -18.60 9.62
CA PHE A 199 -2.02 -17.29 8.94
C PHE A 199 -2.24 -16.12 9.90
N ASP A 200 -1.81 -14.92 9.47
CA ASP A 200 -2.05 -13.65 10.16
C ASP A 200 -3.22 -12.88 9.52
N LEU A 201 -3.94 -12.07 10.29
CA LEU A 201 -4.93 -11.12 9.76
C LEU A 201 -4.92 -9.78 10.49
N VAL A 202 -5.46 -8.75 9.83
CA VAL A 202 -5.95 -7.51 10.46
C VAL A 202 -7.46 -7.42 10.26
N ALA A 203 -8.20 -7.06 11.31
CA ALA A 203 -9.66 -6.94 11.25
C ALA A 203 -10.21 -5.86 12.18
N GLN A 204 -11.49 -5.52 12.01
CA GLN A 204 -12.23 -4.73 13.00
C GLN A 204 -12.99 -5.68 13.94
N VAL A 205 -13.02 -5.41 15.24
CA VAL A 205 -13.76 -6.22 16.22
C VAL A 205 -15.26 -5.99 16.02
N HIS A 206 -16.02 -7.08 15.86
CA HIS A 206 -17.48 -7.05 15.90
C HIS A 206 -17.98 -7.32 17.32
N SER A 207 -17.57 -8.45 17.92
CA SER A 207 -18.03 -8.84 19.26
C SER A 207 -17.13 -9.92 19.85
N VAL A 208 -17.18 -10.10 21.16
CA VAL A 208 -16.61 -11.28 21.82
C VAL A 208 -17.76 -12.03 22.48
N VAL A 209 -17.87 -13.32 22.18
CA VAL A 209 -18.96 -14.19 22.62
C VAL A 209 -18.43 -15.29 23.53
N GLU A 210 -19.15 -15.53 24.63
CA GLU A 210 -18.99 -16.72 25.47
C GLU A 210 -20.10 -17.72 25.15
N THR A 211 -19.75 -19.00 25.06
CA THR A 211 -20.69 -20.11 24.91
C THR A 211 -21.15 -20.65 26.27
N LYS A 212 -22.22 -21.46 26.28
CA LYS A 212 -22.75 -22.12 27.49
C LYS A 212 -21.74 -23.03 28.23
N ARG A 213 -20.63 -23.36 27.57
CA ARG A 213 -19.54 -24.21 28.10
C ARG A 213 -18.23 -23.45 28.35
N GLY A 214 -18.27 -22.10 28.34
CA GLY A 214 -17.11 -21.26 28.68
C GLY A 214 -16.10 -21.02 27.55
N PHE A 215 -16.29 -21.60 26.36
CA PHE A 215 -15.46 -21.27 25.20
C PHE A 215 -15.74 -19.83 24.75
N LYS A 216 -14.66 -19.09 24.44
CA LYS A 216 -14.70 -17.69 24.02
C LYS A 216 -14.32 -17.57 22.56
N TYR A 217 -15.13 -16.83 21.81
CA TYR A 217 -14.95 -16.56 20.40
C TYR A 217 -14.77 -15.06 20.15
N LEU A 218 -13.70 -14.69 19.46
CA LEU A 218 -13.51 -13.36 18.92
C LEU A 218 -14.19 -13.32 17.54
N ARG A 219 -15.23 -12.50 17.39
CA ARG A 219 -15.86 -12.23 16.10
C ARG A 219 -15.29 -10.95 15.50
N VAL A 220 -14.85 -11.03 14.26
CA VAL A 220 -14.24 -9.89 13.54
C VAL A 220 -14.91 -9.62 12.20
N TRP A 221 -15.06 -8.34 11.91
CA TRP A 221 -15.62 -7.74 10.70
C TRP A 221 -14.50 -7.35 9.72
N ARG A 222 -14.76 -7.53 8.42
CA ARG A 222 -13.90 -7.07 7.31
C ARG A 222 -12.44 -7.52 7.44
N ALA A 223 -12.21 -8.73 7.93
CA ALA A 223 -10.87 -9.27 8.09
C ALA A 223 -10.08 -9.34 6.77
N ARG A 224 -8.80 -9.00 6.84
CA ARG A 224 -7.84 -9.04 5.74
C ARG A 224 -6.62 -9.84 6.18
N GLN A 225 -6.34 -10.94 5.50
CA GLN A 225 -5.14 -11.75 5.73
C GLN A 225 -3.86 -10.96 5.40
N LEU A 226 -2.80 -11.20 6.17
CA LEU A 226 -1.45 -10.68 5.96
C LEU A 226 -0.56 -11.84 5.49
N GLY A 227 0.10 -11.71 4.33
CA GLY A 227 0.98 -12.76 3.79
C GLY A 227 1.01 -12.82 2.26
N THR A 228 1.93 -13.63 1.72
CA THR A 228 1.86 -14.13 0.34
C THR A 228 0.89 -15.32 0.30
N ALA A 229 -0.14 -15.18 -0.53
CA ALA A 229 -1.11 -16.24 -0.75
C ALA A 229 -1.41 -16.33 -2.26
N GLU A 230 -0.96 -17.43 -2.85
CA GLU A 230 -1.75 -18.04 -3.91
C GLU A 230 -3.17 -18.38 -3.38
N ARG A 231 -4.12 -18.26 -4.31
CA ARG A 231 -5.54 -18.64 -4.40
C ARG A 231 -6.21 -19.68 -3.43
N GLU A 232 -7.57 -19.75 -3.36
CA GLU A 232 -8.38 -20.99 -3.04
C GLU A 232 -9.48 -20.93 -1.92
N LYS A 233 -10.24 -19.83 -1.87
CA LYS A 233 -11.65 -19.60 -1.42
C LYS A 233 -12.20 -19.99 -0.02
N SER A 234 -12.73 -19.00 0.71
CA SER A 234 -13.83 -19.20 1.69
C SER A 234 -15.19 -19.23 0.98
N LYS A 235 -15.86 -20.39 1.06
CA LYS A 235 -17.31 -20.46 0.85
C LYS A 235 -17.96 -20.09 2.19
N GLU A 236 -18.89 -19.13 2.19
CA GLU A 236 -19.68 -18.73 3.37
C GLU A 236 -20.31 -19.96 4.06
N ASN A 237 -20.70 -20.94 3.26
CA ASN A 237 -21.27 -22.23 3.66
C ASN A 237 -20.34 -23.17 4.46
N THR A 238 -19.04 -22.86 4.59
CA THR A 238 -18.05 -23.75 5.24
C THR A 238 -17.44 -23.21 6.53
N MET A 239 -17.84 -22.03 7.03
CA MET A 239 -17.33 -21.54 8.31
C MET A 239 -18.24 -21.95 9.48
N PHE A 240 -17.63 -22.33 10.59
CA PHE A 240 -18.35 -22.49 11.85
C PHE A 240 -18.76 -21.11 12.40
N TYR A 241 -20.01 -20.99 12.84
CA TYR A 241 -20.51 -19.81 13.55
C TYR A 241 -21.19 -20.25 14.86
N VAL A 242 -20.97 -19.49 15.94
CA VAL A 242 -21.63 -19.70 17.24
C VAL A 242 -23.11 -19.41 17.10
N THR A 243 -23.92 -20.47 17.11
CA THR A 243 -25.40 -20.39 17.00
C THR A 243 -26.05 -19.98 18.33
N THR A 244 -27.29 -19.51 18.24
CA THR A 244 -28.15 -19.15 19.39
C THR A 244 -28.31 -20.29 20.41
N ASP A 245 -28.19 -21.54 19.97
CA ASP A 245 -28.26 -22.73 20.83
C ASP A 245 -27.13 -22.84 21.86
N ILE A 246 -25.92 -22.45 21.45
CA ILE A 246 -24.70 -22.58 22.26
C ILE A 246 -24.19 -21.24 22.79
N PHE A 247 -24.70 -20.12 22.27
CA PHE A 247 -24.50 -18.78 22.81
C PHE A 247 -24.94 -18.69 24.28
N LYS A 248 -24.16 -18.01 25.13
CA LYS A 248 -24.50 -17.70 26.52
C LYS A 248 -24.59 -16.19 26.75
N SER A 249 -23.53 -15.47 26.40
CA SER A 249 -23.40 -14.04 26.69
C SER A 249 -22.36 -13.38 25.81
N TYR A 250 -22.48 -12.06 25.60
CA TYR A 250 -21.37 -11.27 25.10
C TYR A 250 -20.41 -10.91 26.24
N ILE A 251 -19.12 -11.04 25.99
CA ILE A 251 -18.07 -10.36 26.74
C ILE A 251 -17.89 -8.94 26.18
N VAL A 252 -17.96 -8.80 24.85
CA VAL A 252 -17.98 -7.51 24.14
C VAL A 252 -19.20 -7.51 23.22
N LYS A 253 -20.16 -6.61 23.48
CA LYS A 253 -21.39 -6.46 22.68
C LYS A 253 -21.08 -5.82 21.33
N PRO A 254 -21.80 -6.18 20.25
CA PRO A 254 -21.64 -5.55 18.95
C PRO A 254 -22.15 -4.11 18.91
N ASP A 255 -21.39 -3.25 18.23
CA ASP A 255 -21.84 -1.95 17.74
C ASP A 255 -22.93 -2.19 16.69
N SER A 256 -24.08 -1.52 16.83
CA SER A 256 -25.25 -1.76 15.99
C SER A 256 -24.96 -1.54 14.51
N ARG A 257 -24.14 -0.56 14.17
CA ARG A 257 -23.78 -0.21 12.79
C ARG A 257 -23.00 -1.33 12.13
N ILE A 258 -22.10 -1.99 12.88
CA ILE A 258 -21.34 -3.13 12.37
C ILE A 258 -22.26 -4.35 12.22
N GLY A 259 -23.16 -4.60 13.18
CA GLY A 259 -24.16 -5.66 13.07
C GLY A 259 -25.11 -5.49 11.88
N HIS A 260 -25.61 -4.28 11.64
CA HIS A 260 -26.44 -3.94 10.48
C HIS A 260 -25.65 -4.01 9.17
N ALA A 261 -24.40 -3.59 9.15
CA ALA A 261 -23.51 -3.78 7.99
C ALA A 261 -23.27 -5.27 7.67
N VAL A 262 -23.09 -6.14 8.67
CA VAL A 262 -23.03 -7.61 8.46
C VAL A 262 -24.31 -8.12 7.83
N LYS A 263 -25.47 -7.68 8.34
CA LYS A 263 -26.78 -8.08 7.82
C LYS A 263 -27.02 -7.60 6.38
N HIS A 264 -26.54 -6.40 6.04
CA HIS A 264 -26.71 -5.80 4.71
C HIS A 264 -25.74 -6.36 3.67
N TYR A 265 -24.44 -6.47 3.99
CA TYR A 265 -23.41 -6.88 3.03
C TYR A 265 -23.20 -8.42 2.96
N GLY A 266 -23.63 -9.18 3.96
CA GLY A 266 -23.54 -10.64 4.00
C GLY A 266 -22.57 -11.19 5.07
N LYS A 267 -22.79 -12.44 5.51
CA LYS A 267 -22.08 -13.05 6.64
C LYS A 267 -20.65 -13.46 6.28
N HIS A 268 -20.29 -13.52 4.99
CA HIS A 268 -18.91 -13.75 4.53
C HIS A 268 -17.92 -12.65 4.95
N TYR A 269 -18.39 -11.47 5.39
CA TYR A 269 -17.55 -10.43 5.97
C TYR A 269 -17.32 -10.58 7.48
N LEU A 270 -17.94 -11.58 8.13
CA LEU A 270 -17.77 -11.92 9.53
C LEU A 270 -16.96 -13.22 9.66
N LEU A 271 -15.84 -13.17 10.38
CA LEU A 271 -15.09 -14.35 10.82
C LEU A 271 -15.27 -14.57 12.32
N GLU A 272 -15.26 -15.82 12.77
CA GLU A 272 -15.17 -16.19 14.18
C GLU A 272 -13.87 -16.95 14.44
N ILE A 273 -13.20 -16.63 15.55
CA ILE A 273 -11.94 -17.25 15.97
C ILE A 273 -12.14 -17.78 17.39
N ALA A 274 -11.99 -19.09 17.59
CA ALA A 274 -11.97 -19.73 18.90
C ALA A 274 -10.64 -19.39 19.60
N VAL A 275 -10.70 -18.82 20.80
CA VAL A 275 -9.51 -18.34 21.51
C VAL A 275 -9.28 -19.18 22.76
N TYR A 276 -8.09 -19.77 22.86
CA TYR A 276 -7.71 -20.68 23.93
C TYR A 276 -6.63 -20.06 24.85
N GLY A 277 -6.55 -20.58 26.07
CA GLY A 277 -5.48 -20.27 27.02
C GLY A 277 -5.33 -18.79 27.37
N ASN A 278 -4.10 -18.39 27.66
CA ASN A 278 -3.71 -17.03 28.04
C ASN A 278 -4.10 -15.93 27.01
N HIS A 279 -4.35 -16.26 25.75
CA HIS A 279 -4.83 -15.29 24.76
C HIS A 279 -6.24 -14.76 25.06
N GLN A 280 -7.03 -15.49 25.87
CA GLN A 280 -8.35 -15.02 26.31
C GLN A 280 -8.30 -13.75 27.18
N ASN A 281 -7.15 -13.45 27.81
CA ASN A 281 -7.01 -12.28 28.68
C ASN A 281 -7.16 -10.96 27.91
N VAL A 282 -6.75 -10.92 26.63
CA VAL A 282 -6.88 -9.74 25.76
C VAL A 282 -8.35 -9.48 25.39
N LEU A 283 -9.21 -10.50 25.38
CA LEU A 283 -10.60 -10.36 24.92
C LEU A 283 -11.44 -9.40 25.76
N GLN A 284 -11.09 -9.22 27.04
CA GLN A 284 -11.78 -8.30 27.94
C GLN A 284 -11.33 -6.84 27.77
N THR A 285 -10.23 -6.58 27.06
CA THR A 285 -9.72 -5.22 26.80
C THR A 285 -10.15 -4.64 25.46
N LEU A 286 -10.91 -5.41 24.66
CA LEU A 286 -11.41 -5.01 23.34
C LEU A 286 -12.80 -4.39 23.44
N ASN A 287 -13.09 -3.46 22.53
CA ASN A 287 -14.41 -2.93 22.27
C ASN A 287 -14.85 -3.27 20.84
N SER A 288 -16.15 -3.31 20.59
CA SER A 288 -16.64 -3.35 19.20
C SER A 288 -16.20 -2.09 18.46
N GLY A 289 -15.74 -2.26 17.22
CA GLY A 289 -15.18 -1.17 16.41
C GLY A 289 -13.68 -0.95 16.56
N ASP A 290 -13.03 -1.51 17.59
CA ASP A 290 -11.56 -1.54 17.69
C ASP A 290 -10.95 -2.30 16.52
N PHE A 291 -9.70 -2.00 16.19
CA PHE A 291 -8.95 -2.76 15.19
C PHE A 291 -7.96 -3.70 15.88
N VAL A 292 -7.83 -4.92 15.36
CA VAL A 292 -6.92 -5.93 15.89
C VAL A 292 -6.10 -6.56 14.77
N VAL A 293 -4.83 -6.85 15.05
CA VAL A 293 -4.04 -7.82 14.30
C VAL A 293 -4.07 -9.13 15.09
N VAL A 294 -4.45 -10.23 14.44
CA VAL A 294 -4.43 -11.57 15.04
C VAL A 294 -3.40 -12.40 14.29
N LYS A 295 -2.39 -12.90 14.99
CA LYS A 295 -1.25 -13.61 14.40
C LYS A 295 -1.32 -15.11 14.60
N ASN A 296 -0.94 -15.85 13.57
CA ASN A 296 -0.85 -17.31 13.52
C ASN A 296 -2.12 -18.02 14.02
N ILE A 297 -3.25 -17.65 13.42
CA ILE A 297 -4.54 -18.36 13.52
C ILE A 297 -4.38 -19.72 12.84
N HIS A 298 -4.74 -20.78 13.55
CA HIS A 298 -4.82 -22.13 13.01
C HIS A 298 -6.15 -22.31 12.25
N ALA A 299 -6.12 -22.72 10.99
CA ALA A 299 -7.34 -23.13 10.29
C ALA A 299 -7.46 -24.65 10.26
N THR A 300 -8.51 -25.18 10.87
CA THR A 300 -8.77 -26.61 10.94
C THR A 300 -9.99 -26.98 10.09
N HIS A 301 -9.78 -27.75 9.01
CA HIS A 301 -10.87 -28.36 8.25
C HIS A 301 -11.32 -29.67 8.90
N LYS A 302 -12.62 -29.84 9.16
CA LYS A 302 -13.24 -31.07 9.70
C LYS A 302 -14.46 -31.45 8.88
N SER A 303 -14.64 -32.76 8.63
CA SER A 303 -15.85 -33.27 7.98
C SER A 303 -17.02 -33.31 8.98
N VAL A 304 -18.18 -32.83 8.55
CA VAL A 304 -19.39 -32.63 9.36
C VAL A 304 -20.60 -33.00 8.49
N TYR A 305 -21.19 -34.18 8.73
CA TYR A 305 -22.24 -34.79 7.87
C TYR A 305 -21.89 -34.82 6.37
N GLY A 306 -20.63 -35.16 6.05
CA GLY A 306 -20.14 -35.16 4.66
C GLY A 306 -19.82 -33.78 4.07
N ASN A 307 -20.01 -32.68 4.82
CA ASN A 307 -19.61 -31.33 4.43
C ASN A 307 -18.35 -30.90 5.20
N LEU A 308 -17.35 -30.37 4.49
CA LEU A 308 -16.15 -29.80 5.12
C LEU A 308 -16.47 -28.45 5.77
N THR A 309 -16.31 -28.37 7.09
CA THR A 309 -16.42 -27.14 7.88
C THR A 309 -15.03 -26.71 8.35
N THR A 310 -14.79 -25.41 8.39
CA THR A 310 -13.54 -24.79 8.83
C THR A 310 -13.76 -24.06 10.15
N ILE A 311 -12.87 -24.32 11.10
CA ILE A 311 -12.74 -23.57 12.36
C ILE A 311 -11.45 -22.76 12.30
N LEU A 312 -11.47 -21.58 12.90
CA LEU A 312 -10.29 -20.77 13.16
C LEU A 312 -9.97 -20.85 14.65
N ASP A 313 -8.82 -21.39 15.00
CA ASP A 313 -8.39 -21.66 16.37
C ASP A 313 -7.13 -20.84 16.71
N LEU A 314 -7.07 -20.22 17.90
CA LEU A 314 -5.88 -19.55 18.42
C LEU A 314 -5.40 -20.27 19.68
N HIS A 315 -4.54 -21.27 19.48
CA HIS A 315 -4.00 -22.14 20.53
C HIS A 315 -2.87 -21.49 21.34
N GLU A 316 -2.68 -22.00 22.57
CA GLU A 316 -1.76 -21.49 23.59
C GLU A 316 -0.27 -21.81 23.32
N ASP A 317 0.04 -22.66 22.34
CA ASP A 317 1.39 -23.18 22.11
C ASP A 317 2.37 -22.13 21.56
N GLY A 318 3.08 -21.49 22.48
CA GLY A 318 4.49 -21.15 22.32
C GLY A 318 4.80 -19.74 21.79
N THR A 319 5.62 -19.03 22.57
CA THR A 319 6.27 -17.76 22.20
C THR A 319 7.08 -17.82 20.90
N ARG A 320 7.47 -19.01 20.44
CA ARG A 320 8.21 -19.27 19.18
C ARG A 320 7.56 -18.72 17.90
N PHE A 321 6.24 -18.53 17.89
CA PHE A 321 5.51 -18.12 16.67
C PHE A 321 4.79 -16.77 16.78
N ASN A 322 5.06 -15.95 17.81
CA ASN A 322 4.48 -14.59 17.93
C ASN A 322 2.93 -14.59 17.79
N ARG A 323 2.28 -15.67 18.29
CA ARG A 323 0.82 -15.87 18.25
C ARG A 323 0.12 -14.90 19.21
N GLY A 324 -1.05 -14.42 18.83
CA GLY A 324 -1.87 -13.61 19.73
C GLY A 324 -2.77 -12.60 19.05
N ILE A 325 -3.51 -11.86 19.87
CA ILE A 325 -4.39 -10.76 19.48
C ILE A 325 -3.72 -9.45 19.92
N TYR A 326 -3.52 -8.53 18.99
CA TYR A 326 -2.83 -7.26 19.20
C TYR A 326 -3.76 -6.10 18.82
N PRO A 327 -4.27 -5.31 19.79
CA PRO A 327 -5.02 -4.10 19.50
C PRO A 327 -4.16 -3.11 18.68
N VAL A 328 -4.73 -2.57 17.60
CA VAL A 328 -4.08 -1.55 16.78
C VAL A 328 -4.39 -0.17 17.37
N PRO A 329 -3.37 0.64 17.74
CA PRO A 329 -3.60 1.95 18.34
C PRO A 329 -4.42 2.88 17.44
N ASN A 330 -5.34 3.65 18.05
CA ASN A 330 -6.17 4.62 17.32
C ASN A 330 -5.38 5.71 16.58
N ASN A 331 -4.14 5.99 17.01
CA ASN A 331 -3.19 6.90 16.38
C ASN A 331 -2.22 6.20 15.39
N CYS A 332 -2.50 4.96 14.98
CA CYS A 332 -1.70 4.25 13.98
C CYS A 332 -1.65 5.04 12.66
N ASN A 333 -0.47 5.54 12.34
CA ASN A 333 -0.23 6.38 11.17
C ASN A 333 0.25 5.60 9.92
N ASP A 334 0.22 4.26 9.94
CA ASP A 334 0.53 3.47 8.76
C ASP A 334 -0.45 3.78 7.60
N PRO A 335 0.03 4.07 6.37
CA PRO A 335 -0.85 4.42 5.25
C PRO A 335 -1.80 3.30 4.82
N GLN A 336 -1.36 2.04 4.83
CA GLN A 336 -2.20 0.91 4.42
C GLN A 336 -3.28 0.61 5.45
N PHE A 337 -2.94 0.68 6.74
CA PHE A 337 -3.90 0.60 7.83
C PHE A 337 -4.87 1.79 7.82
N ARG A 338 -4.40 3.02 7.57
CA ARG A 338 -5.28 4.20 7.44
C ARG A 338 -6.24 4.08 6.24
N LEU A 339 -5.80 3.49 5.13
CA LEU A 339 -6.69 3.17 4.00
C LEU A 339 -7.73 2.11 4.40
N TYR A 340 -7.30 0.99 4.99
CA TYR A 340 -8.17 -0.08 5.47
C TYR A 340 -9.20 0.42 6.51
N GLN A 341 -8.76 1.24 7.46
CA GLN A 341 -9.61 1.89 8.47
C GLN A 341 -10.61 2.86 7.83
N ARG A 342 -10.20 3.65 6.83
CA ARG A 342 -11.11 4.51 6.04
C ARG A 342 -12.15 3.67 5.28
N THR A 343 -11.76 2.55 4.68
CA THR A 343 -12.70 1.64 4.00
C THR A 343 -13.74 1.08 4.96
N CYS A 344 -13.34 0.63 6.14
CA CYS A 344 -14.27 0.13 7.15
C CYS A 344 -15.21 1.24 7.64
N ARG A 345 -14.71 2.46 7.92
CA ARG A 345 -15.56 3.61 8.25
C ARG A 345 -16.57 3.93 7.14
N ARG A 346 -16.14 3.99 5.87
CA ARG A 346 -16.99 4.32 4.72
C ARG A 346 -18.08 3.29 4.46
N MET A 347 -17.86 2.02 4.81
CA MET A 347 -18.92 0.99 4.78
C MET A 347 -19.92 1.14 5.94
N LEU A 348 -19.54 1.77 7.05
CA LEU A 348 -20.40 2.01 8.21
C LEU A 348 -21.17 3.34 8.14
N GLU A 349 -20.80 4.25 7.22
CA GLU A 349 -21.47 5.54 6.97
C GLU A 349 -22.95 5.40 6.59
N LEU A 350 -23.38 4.25 6.06
CA LEU A 350 -24.78 4.00 5.67
C LEU A 350 -25.72 3.64 6.83
N PHE A 351 -25.18 3.37 8.03
CA PHE A 351 -25.93 2.77 9.14
C PHE A 351 -25.99 3.66 10.40
N THR A 352 -25.76 4.98 10.25
CA THR A 352 -25.56 5.91 11.38
C THR A 352 -26.74 6.03 12.35
N ASP A 353 -27.96 5.79 11.88
CA ASP A 353 -29.21 6.08 12.59
C ASP A 353 -30.07 4.84 12.88
N GLU A 354 -29.54 3.62 12.69
CA GLU A 354 -30.30 2.40 12.94
C GLU A 354 -30.37 2.03 14.44
N GLY A 355 -31.55 1.57 14.87
CA GLY A 355 -31.85 1.23 16.26
C GLY A 355 -31.07 0.03 16.82
N VAL A 356 -31.38 -0.34 18.07
CA VAL A 356 -30.68 -1.42 18.80
C VAL A 356 -30.63 -2.70 17.97
N PHE A 357 -29.42 -3.05 17.53
CA PHE A 357 -29.17 -4.28 16.78
C PHE A 357 -29.55 -5.50 17.62
N LYS A 358 -30.41 -6.35 17.05
CA LYS A 358 -30.69 -7.68 17.56
C LYS A 358 -29.81 -8.66 16.79
N GLU A 359 -29.16 -9.57 17.52
CA GLU A 359 -28.41 -10.68 16.93
C GLU A 359 -29.24 -11.36 15.85
N PHE A 360 -28.69 -11.51 14.64
CA PHE A 360 -29.37 -12.21 13.57
C PHE A 360 -29.40 -13.71 13.89
N GLU A 361 -30.54 -14.37 13.64
CA GLU A 361 -30.58 -15.82 13.71
C GLU A 361 -29.64 -16.41 12.64
N ILE A 362 -28.70 -17.21 13.10
CA ILE A 362 -27.96 -18.12 12.25
C ILE A 362 -28.87 -19.34 12.08
N GLU A 363 -29.63 -19.36 10.98
CA GLU A 363 -30.54 -20.46 10.66
C GLU A 363 -29.84 -21.81 10.84
N ARG A 364 -30.42 -22.67 11.68
CA ARG A 364 -30.02 -24.07 11.77
C ARG A 364 -30.25 -24.72 10.41
N ARG A 365 -29.18 -25.05 9.69
CA ARG A 365 -29.20 -26.30 8.91
C ARG A 365 -29.13 -27.45 9.91
N ILE A 366 -30.23 -28.18 10.02
CA ILE A 366 -30.45 -29.21 11.04
C ILE A 366 -29.44 -30.36 10.86
N SER A 367 -28.48 -30.47 11.78
CA SER A 367 -28.04 -31.74 12.40
C SER A 367 -27.04 -31.49 13.53
N LEU A 368 -27.09 -32.34 14.55
CA LEU A 368 -26.20 -32.39 15.73
C LEU A 368 -25.00 -33.30 15.44
N ASN A 369 -23.81 -32.99 15.99
CA ASN A 369 -22.49 -33.64 15.80
C ASN A 369 -21.48 -32.96 14.84
N HIS A 370 -20.97 -31.79 15.23
CA HIS A 370 -19.66 -31.29 14.78
C HIS A 370 -18.57 -31.80 15.76
N PRO A 371 -17.32 -32.16 15.39
CA PRO A 371 -16.38 -32.82 16.31
C PRO A 371 -16.05 -32.07 17.63
N HIS A 372 -15.93 -30.73 17.62
CA HIS A 372 -15.82 -29.96 18.88
C HIS A 372 -17.14 -29.91 19.67
N VAL A 373 -18.28 -30.08 19.01
CA VAL A 373 -19.61 -30.13 19.64
C VAL A 373 -19.91 -31.55 20.15
N GLU A 374 -19.36 -32.62 19.55
CA GLU A 374 -19.38 -34.00 20.06
C GLU A 374 -18.52 -34.18 21.31
N LEU A 375 -17.28 -33.67 21.28
CA LEU A 375 -16.41 -33.61 22.47
C LEU A 375 -17.09 -32.88 23.63
N MET A 376 -17.92 -31.90 23.32
CA MET A 376 -18.78 -31.25 24.30
C MET A 376 -19.97 -32.15 24.72
N ASN A 377 -20.75 -32.69 23.79
CA ASN A 377 -22.07 -33.30 24.05
C ASN A 377 -22.08 -34.72 24.65
N ARG A 378 -20.94 -35.30 25.06
CA ARG A 378 -20.91 -36.64 25.67
C ARG A 378 -21.45 -36.67 27.11
N SER A 379 -22.50 -37.47 27.31
CA SER A 379 -22.97 -37.98 28.61
C SER A 379 -23.51 -39.41 28.46
N LEU A 380 -22.69 -40.41 28.86
CA LEU A 380 -23.03 -41.84 29.08
C LEU A 380 -23.54 -42.66 27.85
N PRO A 381 -23.46 -44.00 27.88
CA PRO A 381 -23.28 -44.81 26.67
C PRO A 381 -24.57 -45.25 25.98
N ARG A 382 -24.45 -45.66 24.71
CA ARG A 382 -25.46 -46.42 23.96
C ARG A 382 -24.80 -47.55 23.16
N GLU A 383 -25.58 -48.61 22.98
CA GLU A 383 -25.19 -49.89 22.36
C GLU A 383 -25.15 -49.85 20.83
N ASN A 384 -24.64 -50.94 20.26
CA ASN A 384 -24.46 -51.21 18.83
C ASN A 384 -25.75 -51.11 17.99
N ILE A 385 -25.58 -50.89 16.68
CA ILE A 385 -26.21 -51.65 15.58
C ILE A 385 -25.28 -51.56 14.35
N GLU A 386 -25.26 -52.61 13.53
CA GLU A 386 -24.32 -52.84 12.41
C GLU A 386 -24.91 -52.50 11.02
N GLU A 387 -24.17 -52.89 9.96
CA GLU A 387 -24.56 -53.02 8.53
C GLU A 387 -24.58 -51.74 7.65
N LYS A 388 -24.16 -51.76 6.37
CA LYS A 388 -23.37 -52.72 5.55
C LYS A 388 -22.74 -52.01 4.32
N LEU A 389 -21.83 -52.68 3.60
CA LEU A 389 -21.06 -52.14 2.46
C LEU A 389 -21.83 -52.07 1.12
N SER A 390 -21.44 -51.09 0.30
CA SER A 390 -21.51 -50.99 -1.18
C SER A 390 -20.94 -49.61 -1.62
N GLU A 391 -20.32 -49.38 -2.79
CA GLU A 391 -19.70 -50.28 -3.78
C GLU A 391 -18.68 -49.50 -4.67
N VAL A 392 -18.30 -50.04 -5.84
CA VAL A 392 -17.22 -49.63 -6.77
C VAL A 392 -17.75 -49.24 -8.17
N VAL A 393 -17.16 -48.21 -8.82
CA VAL A 393 -16.98 -48.11 -10.30
C VAL A 393 -15.69 -47.31 -10.63
N GLU A 394 -15.00 -47.68 -11.70
CA GLU A 394 -13.64 -47.24 -12.09
C GLU A 394 -13.55 -46.07 -13.12
N GLU A 395 -12.34 -45.49 -13.16
CA GLU A 395 -11.58 -44.82 -14.25
C GLU A 395 -12.22 -44.14 -15.48
N SER A 396 -11.60 -43.01 -15.87
CA SER A 396 -11.05 -42.83 -17.24
C SER A 396 -9.94 -41.76 -17.27
N VAL A 397 -8.94 -41.94 -18.14
CA VAL A 397 -7.70 -41.15 -18.26
C VAL A 397 -7.65 -40.45 -19.65
N GLN A 398 -6.71 -39.49 -19.82
CA GLN A 398 -6.16 -38.88 -21.07
C GLN A 398 -6.52 -37.39 -21.29
N ALA A 399 -5.64 -36.53 -21.85
CA ALA A 399 -4.24 -36.69 -22.27
C ALA A 399 -3.46 -35.34 -22.19
N GLU A 400 -2.14 -35.42 -22.33
CA GLU A 400 -1.19 -34.30 -22.31
C GLU A 400 -1.16 -33.48 -23.62
N SER A 401 -0.65 -32.24 -23.55
CA SER A 401 0.16 -31.67 -24.64
C SER A 401 1.14 -30.62 -24.11
N SER A 402 2.43 -30.96 -24.09
CA SER A 402 3.52 -30.03 -23.76
C SER A 402 4.05 -29.34 -25.02
N SER A 403 4.51 -28.08 -24.90
CA SER A 403 5.47 -27.50 -25.85
C SER A 403 6.29 -26.36 -25.23
N ALA A 404 7.46 -26.75 -24.74
CA ALA A 404 8.74 -26.03 -24.69
C ALA A 404 8.80 -24.50 -24.45
N ASP A 405 9.70 -24.14 -23.53
CA ASP A 405 10.10 -22.77 -23.22
C ASP A 405 10.77 -22.03 -24.40
N SER A 406 10.53 -20.72 -24.46
CA SER A 406 11.42 -19.77 -25.13
C SER A 406 11.53 -18.51 -24.26
N GLU A 407 12.62 -18.41 -23.50
CA GLU A 407 13.00 -17.16 -22.83
C GLU A 407 13.37 -16.11 -23.90
N ASP A 408 12.47 -15.18 -24.20
CA ASP A 408 12.88 -13.91 -24.80
C ASP A 408 11.90 -12.76 -24.52
N THR A 409 12.47 -11.64 -24.06
CA THR A 409 11.87 -10.29 -23.92
C THR A 409 10.34 -10.15 -23.90
N MET A 410 9.74 -10.27 -22.69
CA MET A 410 8.32 -10.00 -22.40
C MET A 410 7.91 -8.51 -22.52
N CYS A 411 7.93 -7.97 -23.73
CA CYS A 411 7.29 -6.68 -24.02
C CYS A 411 5.77 -6.88 -24.10
N ALA A 412 5.05 -6.50 -23.03
CA ALA A 412 3.63 -6.76 -22.86
C ALA A 412 2.79 -6.36 -24.09
N LYS A 413 1.88 -7.25 -24.53
CA LYS A 413 1.01 -7.02 -25.69
C LYS A 413 0.09 -5.81 -25.42
N PRO A 414 -0.03 -4.83 -26.33
CA PRO A 414 -0.84 -3.64 -26.11
C PRO A 414 -2.32 -3.94 -25.80
N TYR A 415 -2.83 -3.37 -24.71
CA TYR A 415 -4.23 -3.51 -24.30
C TYR A 415 -5.12 -2.62 -25.19
N SER A 416 -5.68 -3.20 -26.25
CA SER A 416 -6.53 -2.48 -27.23
C SER A 416 -7.96 -2.19 -26.76
N LYS A 417 -8.33 -2.61 -25.54
CA LYS A 417 -9.67 -2.45 -24.95
C LYS A 417 -9.55 -2.30 -23.44
N ILE A 418 -9.82 -1.12 -22.90
CA ILE A 418 -9.82 -0.91 -21.46
C ILE A 418 -11.27 -1.09 -20.96
N GLU A 419 -11.55 -2.26 -20.39
CA GLU A 419 -12.80 -2.52 -19.68
C GLU A 419 -12.48 -2.92 -18.23
N ILE A 420 -13.03 -2.20 -17.25
CA ILE A 420 -12.81 -2.47 -15.82
C ILE A 420 -14.07 -3.15 -15.26
N GLY A 421 -13.92 -4.41 -14.85
CA GLY A 421 -14.99 -5.19 -14.20
C GLY A 421 -16.12 -5.60 -15.12
N ARG A 422 -17.36 -5.22 -14.74
CA ARG A 422 -18.58 -5.26 -15.57
C ARG A 422 -19.19 -3.88 -15.86
N SER A 423 -18.67 -2.80 -15.28
CA SER A 423 -19.37 -1.49 -15.25
C SER A 423 -18.74 -0.40 -16.11
N ILE A 424 -17.42 -0.44 -16.35
CA ILE A 424 -16.65 0.68 -16.92
C ILE A 424 -15.95 0.27 -18.22
N ALA A 425 -15.95 1.17 -19.20
CA ALA A 425 -15.08 1.16 -20.38
C ALA A 425 -14.33 2.50 -20.50
N VAL A 426 -13.08 2.47 -20.97
CA VAL A 426 -12.26 3.67 -21.24
C VAL A 426 -11.77 3.61 -22.69
N ASP A 427 -11.98 4.68 -23.45
CA ASP A 427 -11.65 4.82 -24.87
C ASP A 427 -12.18 3.69 -25.79
N TYR A 428 -13.19 2.94 -25.31
CA TYR A 428 -13.73 1.77 -25.99
C TYR A 428 -15.24 1.89 -26.14
N PHE A 429 -15.67 2.33 -27.33
CA PHE A 429 -17.05 2.75 -27.58
C PHE A 429 -17.84 1.80 -28.50
N THR A 430 -17.29 0.65 -28.90
CA THR A 430 -17.99 -0.26 -29.84
C THR A 430 -19.38 -0.67 -29.32
N LYS A 431 -20.34 -0.89 -30.23
CA LYS A 431 -21.71 -1.37 -29.89
C LYS A 431 -21.73 -2.75 -29.21
N ARG A 432 -20.58 -3.43 -29.10
CA ARG A 432 -20.42 -4.71 -28.38
C ARG A 432 -20.13 -4.52 -26.88
N SER A 433 -19.68 -3.34 -26.46
CA SER A 433 -19.45 -3.06 -25.04
C SER A 433 -20.79 -2.90 -24.33
N LYS A 434 -21.03 -3.75 -23.32
CA LYS A 434 -22.28 -3.74 -22.52
C LYS A 434 -22.16 -2.90 -21.24
N ARG A 435 -21.14 -2.03 -21.16
CA ARG A 435 -20.86 -1.24 -19.96
C ARG A 435 -21.82 -0.06 -19.84
N PRO A 436 -22.37 0.27 -18.66
CA PRO A 436 -23.12 1.50 -18.49
C PRO A 436 -22.23 2.76 -18.61
N TYR A 437 -21.02 2.75 -18.05
CA TYR A 437 -20.18 3.94 -17.96
C TYR A 437 -19.02 3.91 -18.97
N HIS A 438 -18.96 4.89 -19.86
CA HIS A 438 -17.91 5.04 -20.85
C HIS A 438 -17.12 6.34 -20.61
N PHE A 439 -15.80 6.24 -20.52
CA PHE A 439 -14.90 7.36 -20.26
C PHE A 439 -14.05 7.65 -21.50
N LEU A 440 -13.89 8.93 -21.86
CA LEU A 440 -13.03 9.37 -22.97
C LEU A 440 -11.86 10.18 -22.41
N THR A 441 -10.64 9.68 -22.57
CA THR A 441 -9.41 10.34 -22.08
C THR A 441 -9.14 11.63 -22.87
N HIS A 442 -9.28 11.58 -24.20
CA HIS A 442 -9.07 12.70 -25.09
C HIS A 442 -9.67 12.46 -26.49
N ALA A 443 -9.87 13.54 -27.25
CA ALA A 443 -10.53 13.48 -28.56
C ALA A 443 -9.56 13.26 -29.74
N HIS A 444 -8.67 12.26 -29.67
CA HIS A 444 -7.99 11.75 -30.88
C HIS A 444 -8.83 10.67 -31.58
N THR A 445 -8.59 10.46 -32.87
CA THR A 445 -9.47 9.69 -33.77
C THR A 445 -9.45 8.18 -33.50
N ASP A 446 -8.37 7.67 -32.93
CA ASP A 446 -8.18 6.32 -32.43
C ASP A 446 -8.94 6.07 -31.12
N HIS A 447 -8.93 7.02 -30.18
CA HIS A 447 -9.64 6.93 -28.89
C HIS A 447 -11.16 7.13 -29.03
N THR A 448 -11.60 7.80 -30.09
CA THR A 448 -13.03 8.01 -30.40
C THR A 448 -13.62 6.93 -31.33
N ARG A 449 -12.91 5.82 -31.59
CA ARG A 449 -13.39 4.76 -32.51
C ARG A 449 -14.66 4.08 -32.01
N GLY A 450 -15.69 4.12 -32.85
CA GLY A 450 -17.00 3.55 -32.54
C GLY A 450 -17.84 4.40 -31.58
N LEU A 451 -17.39 5.60 -31.22
CA LEU A 451 -18.22 6.56 -30.51
C LEU A 451 -19.28 7.13 -31.45
N ASP A 452 -20.49 7.28 -30.93
CA ASP A 452 -21.67 7.78 -31.61
C ASP A 452 -22.35 8.74 -30.64
N LEU A 453 -22.32 10.05 -30.94
CA LEU A 453 -22.92 11.10 -30.12
C LEU A 453 -24.43 11.26 -30.37
N THR A 454 -24.97 10.55 -31.36
CA THR A 454 -26.41 10.53 -31.67
C THR A 454 -27.12 9.36 -30.97
N ALA A 455 -26.35 8.39 -30.48
CA ALA A 455 -26.85 7.34 -29.58
C ALA A 455 -26.97 7.87 -28.15
N ALA A 456 -28.07 7.52 -27.46
CA ALA A 456 -28.33 7.89 -26.07
C ALA A 456 -27.45 7.11 -25.08
N ARG A 457 -26.13 7.33 -25.13
CA ARG A 457 -25.14 6.61 -24.31
C ARG A 457 -24.14 7.60 -23.67
N PRO A 458 -24.18 7.77 -22.34
CA PRO A 458 -23.29 8.67 -21.60
C PRO A 458 -21.79 8.47 -21.89
N VAL A 459 -21.10 9.58 -22.14
CA VAL A 459 -19.65 9.68 -22.27
C VAL A 459 -19.11 10.68 -21.25
N TYR A 460 -18.26 10.21 -20.35
CA TYR A 460 -17.65 11.01 -19.30
C TYR A 460 -16.24 11.45 -19.72
N CYS A 461 -15.96 12.75 -19.71
CA CYS A 461 -14.69 13.30 -20.17
C CYS A 461 -14.33 14.62 -19.49
N SER A 462 -13.16 15.20 -19.78
CA SER A 462 -12.83 16.54 -19.30
C SER A 462 -13.73 17.63 -19.91
N PRO A 463 -13.84 18.83 -19.30
CA PRO A 463 -14.69 19.91 -19.83
C PRO A 463 -14.17 20.46 -21.17
N GLN A 464 -12.85 20.46 -21.35
CA GLN A 464 -12.22 20.82 -22.63
C GLN A 464 -12.52 19.79 -23.71
N THR A 465 -12.46 18.49 -23.40
CA THR A 465 -12.85 17.42 -24.34
C THR A 465 -14.32 17.54 -24.72
N ALA A 466 -15.22 17.75 -23.75
CA ALA A 466 -16.65 17.94 -24.00
C ALA A 466 -16.94 19.09 -24.99
N LEU A 467 -16.23 20.21 -24.84
CA LEU A 467 -16.37 21.40 -25.68
C LEU A 467 -15.97 21.16 -27.15
N ILE A 468 -14.92 20.36 -27.40
CA ILE A 468 -14.36 20.16 -28.75
C ILE A 468 -14.86 18.88 -29.44
N LEU A 469 -15.40 17.92 -28.69
CA LEU A 469 -15.77 16.59 -29.18
C LEU A 469 -16.81 16.63 -30.34
N PRO A 470 -17.90 17.44 -30.29
CA PRO A 470 -18.82 17.59 -31.42
C PRO A 470 -18.11 18.03 -32.70
N LYS A 471 -17.20 19.02 -32.58
CA LYS A 471 -16.47 19.61 -33.69
C LYS A 471 -15.45 18.63 -34.29
N ILE A 472 -14.78 17.85 -33.45
CA ILE A 472 -13.81 16.81 -33.87
C ILE A 472 -14.52 15.65 -34.59
N MET A 473 -15.69 15.25 -34.11
CA MET A 473 -16.49 14.18 -34.72
C MET A 473 -17.31 14.67 -35.93
N GLY A 474 -17.41 15.98 -36.17
CA GLY A 474 -18.19 16.55 -37.26
C GLY A 474 -19.71 16.47 -37.06
N VAL A 475 -20.16 16.37 -35.80
CA VAL A 475 -21.57 16.28 -35.42
C VAL A 475 -22.08 17.68 -35.09
N ASP A 476 -23.19 18.09 -35.71
CA ASP A 476 -23.90 19.31 -35.35
C ASP A 476 -24.49 19.15 -33.92
N PRO A 477 -24.20 20.07 -32.96
CA PRO A 477 -24.69 19.95 -31.60
C PRO A 477 -26.19 19.71 -31.45
N LYS A 478 -27.03 20.17 -32.40
CA LYS A 478 -28.49 19.92 -32.39
C LYS A 478 -28.90 18.46 -32.56
N HIS A 479 -27.97 17.58 -32.98
CA HIS A 479 -28.17 16.15 -33.16
C HIS A 479 -27.58 15.31 -32.01
N ILE A 480 -26.96 15.96 -31.02
CA ILE A 480 -26.46 15.31 -29.81
C ILE A 480 -27.61 15.30 -28.81
N LEU A 481 -27.94 14.12 -28.27
CA LEU A 481 -29.01 14.01 -27.27
C LEU A 481 -28.55 14.59 -25.93
N ASP A 482 -29.44 15.28 -25.22
CA ASP A 482 -29.15 15.81 -23.90
C ASP A 482 -28.68 14.71 -22.95
N GLY A 483 -27.61 14.99 -22.19
CA GLY A 483 -26.98 13.98 -21.34
C GLY A 483 -26.09 12.96 -22.07
N THR A 484 -25.78 13.12 -23.36
CA THR A 484 -24.80 12.24 -24.02
C THR A 484 -23.36 12.55 -23.60
N ILE A 485 -23.01 13.82 -23.41
CA ILE A 485 -21.65 14.25 -23.04
C ILE A 485 -21.67 14.81 -21.61
N HIS A 486 -20.91 14.18 -20.71
CA HIS A 486 -20.78 14.56 -19.31
C HIS A 486 -19.37 15.11 -19.01
N PRO A 487 -19.21 16.45 -18.93
CA PRO A 487 -17.96 17.03 -18.48
C PRO A 487 -17.76 16.80 -16.97
N LEU A 488 -16.62 16.23 -16.60
CA LEU A 488 -16.19 16.02 -15.22
C LEU A 488 -15.03 16.97 -14.89
N GLU A 489 -15.11 17.68 -13.76
CA GLU A 489 -14.04 18.57 -13.31
C GLU A 489 -12.76 17.81 -12.94
N LEU A 490 -11.59 18.38 -13.27
CA LEU A 490 -10.29 17.82 -12.86
C LEU A 490 -10.05 18.01 -11.36
N MET A 491 -9.18 17.18 -10.80
CA MET A 491 -8.74 17.23 -9.39
C MET A 491 -9.86 17.04 -8.35
N ARG A 492 -11.02 16.51 -8.75
CA ARG A 492 -12.19 16.26 -7.89
C ARG A 492 -12.71 14.83 -8.10
N PRO A 493 -13.03 14.08 -7.02
CA PRO A 493 -13.69 12.77 -7.15
C PRO A 493 -15.16 12.92 -7.52
N HIS A 494 -15.57 12.31 -8.63
CA HIS A 494 -16.96 12.21 -9.09
C HIS A 494 -17.53 10.86 -8.70
N LYS A 495 -18.67 10.82 -8.00
CA LYS A 495 -19.29 9.59 -7.50
C LYS A 495 -20.21 8.95 -8.54
N PHE A 496 -20.17 7.63 -8.60
CA PHE A 496 -20.99 6.75 -9.44
C PHE A 496 -21.57 5.62 -8.60
N GLU A 497 -22.41 4.75 -9.18
CA GLU A 497 -22.89 3.56 -8.49
C GLU A 497 -21.72 2.60 -8.21
N GLY A 498 -21.27 2.59 -6.96
CA GLY A 498 -20.26 1.69 -6.43
C GLY A 498 -18.80 2.03 -6.71
N PHE A 499 -18.53 3.15 -7.39
CA PHE A 499 -17.17 3.68 -7.56
C PHE A 499 -17.15 5.22 -7.57
N GLN A 500 -15.94 5.77 -7.58
CA GLN A 500 -15.67 7.17 -7.89
C GLN A 500 -14.55 7.26 -8.93
N VAL A 501 -14.47 8.37 -9.64
CA VAL A 501 -13.39 8.67 -10.60
C VAL A 501 -12.84 10.07 -10.37
N THR A 502 -11.51 10.20 -10.40
CA THR A 502 -10.81 11.50 -10.34
C THR A 502 -10.02 11.71 -11.63
N LEU A 503 -10.14 12.90 -12.22
CA LEU A 503 -9.47 13.27 -13.47
C LEU A 503 -8.21 14.10 -13.22
N PHE A 504 -7.12 13.78 -13.92
CA PHE A 504 -5.87 14.56 -13.90
C PHE A 504 -5.47 14.95 -15.31
N ASP A 505 -4.91 16.14 -15.50
CA ASP A 505 -4.30 16.53 -16.78
C ASP A 505 -3.16 15.55 -17.15
N ALA A 506 -3.27 14.92 -18.32
CA ALA A 506 -2.31 13.93 -18.83
C ALA A 506 -1.09 14.57 -19.54
N ASN A 507 -1.06 15.90 -19.69
CA ASN A 507 0.04 16.61 -20.37
C ASN A 507 0.29 16.09 -21.81
N HIS A 508 -0.73 15.68 -22.56
CA HIS A 508 -0.63 15.22 -23.96
C HIS A 508 -1.12 16.28 -24.95
N CYS A 509 -2.42 16.56 -24.93
CA CYS A 509 -3.11 17.58 -25.74
C CYS A 509 -4.15 18.34 -24.91
N PRO A 510 -4.73 19.45 -25.41
CA PRO A 510 -5.83 20.11 -24.70
C PRO A 510 -6.97 19.12 -24.42
N GLY A 511 -7.47 19.14 -23.18
CA GLY A 511 -8.49 18.22 -22.68
C GLY A 511 -8.03 16.80 -22.33
N SER A 512 -6.77 16.41 -22.58
CA SER A 512 -6.31 15.04 -22.27
C SER A 512 -6.25 14.78 -20.77
N VAL A 513 -6.90 13.71 -20.30
CA VAL A 513 -6.93 13.33 -18.89
C VAL A 513 -6.57 11.86 -18.63
N MET A 514 -5.87 11.66 -17.52
CA MET A 514 -5.78 10.38 -16.82
C MET A 514 -7.01 10.21 -15.93
N PHE A 515 -7.48 8.99 -15.75
CA PHE A 515 -8.56 8.63 -14.81
C PHE A 515 -8.03 7.73 -13.70
N LEU A 516 -8.24 8.11 -12.44
CA LEU A 516 -8.11 7.23 -11.29
C LEU A 516 -9.50 6.78 -10.85
N PHE A 517 -9.76 5.48 -10.93
CA PHE A 517 -10.97 4.84 -10.42
C PHE A 517 -10.73 4.24 -9.04
N GLU A 518 -11.65 4.46 -8.10
CA GLU A 518 -11.59 3.96 -6.72
C GLU A 518 -12.98 3.53 -6.23
N GLY A 519 -13.05 2.75 -5.14
CA GLY A 519 -14.31 2.36 -4.48
C GLY A 519 -14.63 0.89 -4.64
N TYR A 520 -15.68 0.41 -3.94
CA TYR A 520 -15.86 -1.01 -3.67
C TYR A 520 -16.01 -1.87 -4.94
N LEU A 521 -16.62 -1.36 -6.02
CA LEU A 521 -16.68 -2.10 -7.29
C LEU A 521 -15.31 -2.15 -7.96
N ILE A 522 -14.48 -1.11 -7.86
CA ILE A 522 -13.12 -1.13 -8.41
C ILE A 522 -12.26 -2.12 -7.62
N ASP A 523 -12.42 -2.16 -6.30
CA ASP A 523 -11.79 -3.14 -5.42
C ASP A 523 -12.25 -4.58 -5.78
N GLU A 524 -13.55 -4.82 -6.03
CA GLU A 524 -14.10 -6.09 -6.53
C GLU A 524 -13.53 -6.50 -7.90
N PHE A 525 -13.40 -5.54 -8.82
CA PHE A 525 -13.07 -5.77 -10.23
C PHE A 525 -11.57 -5.85 -10.53
N ALA A 526 -10.74 -5.20 -9.71
CA ALA A 526 -9.32 -4.99 -9.99
C ALA A 526 -8.40 -5.14 -8.76
N GLY A 527 -8.94 -5.41 -7.56
CA GLY A 527 -8.14 -5.59 -6.33
C GLY A 527 -7.68 -4.31 -5.65
N GLY A 528 -8.10 -3.14 -6.14
CA GLY A 528 -7.77 -1.82 -5.61
C GLY A 528 -7.85 -0.73 -6.68
N PRO A 529 -7.41 0.50 -6.38
CA PRO A 529 -7.51 1.64 -7.30
C PRO A 529 -6.85 1.40 -8.67
N VAL A 530 -7.49 1.87 -9.73
CA VAL A 530 -7.03 1.69 -11.12
C VAL A 530 -6.73 3.03 -11.76
N LEU A 531 -5.51 3.21 -12.26
CA LEU A 531 -5.12 4.38 -13.04
C LEU A 531 -5.14 4.04 -14.54
N CYS A 532 -5.85 4.83 -15.33
CA CYS A 532 -5.74 4.82 -16.79
C CYS A 532 -5.06 6.13 -17.19
N THR A 533 -3.87 6.08 -17.80
CA THR A 533 -3.16 7.31 -18.20
C THR A 533 -3.81 7.97 -19.41
N GLY A 534 -4.49 7.19 -20.26
CA GLY A 534 -4.67 7.57 -21.67
C GLY A 534 -3.30 7.80 -22.32
N ASP A 535 -3.27 8.53 -23.42
CA ASP A 535 -2.02 9.11 -23.92
C ASP A 535 -1.55 10.20 -22.96
N PHE A 536 -0.29 10.13 -22.51
CA PHE A 536 0.26 11.08 -21.53
C PHE A 536 1.72 11.41 -21.80
N ARG A 537 2.25 12.46 -21.15
CA ARG A 537 3.69 12.75 -21.20
C ARG A 537 4.29 13.05 -19.82
N ALA A 538 5.01 12.07 -19.30
CA ALA A 538 5.87 12.18 -18.13
C ALA A 538 7.17 13.00 -18.40
N ASP A 539 7.06 14.25 -18.84
CA ASP A 539 8.22 15.15 -18.87
C ASP A 539 8.56 15.71 -17.47
N LYS A 540 9.74 16.32 -17.30
CA LYS A 540 10.19 16.84 -15.99
C LYS A 540 9.17 17.78 -15.33
N THR A 541 8.40 18.54 -16.10
CA THR A 541 7.35 19.43 -15.55
C THR A 541 6.16 18.63 -15.02
N PHE A 542 5.80 17.53 -15.67
CA PHE A 542 4.81 16.57 -15.15
C PHE A 542 5.34 15.82 -13.91
N MET A 543 6.58 15.33 -13.93
CA MET A 543 7.17 14.62 -12.78
C MET A 543 7.20 15.49 -11.52
N ASN A 544 7.60 16.76 -11.64
CA ASN A 544 7.54 17.72 -10.52
C ASN A 544 6.12 17.94 -9.95
N ARG A 545 5.05 17.59 -10.69
CA ARG A 545 3.68 17.63 -10.16
C ARG A 545 3.37 16.39 -9.32
N LEU A 546 3.97 15.24 -9.63
CA LEU A 546 3.92 14.05 -8.78
C LEU A 546 4.62 14.30 -7.44
N ASP A 547 5.70 15.08 -7.39
CA ASP A 547 6.32 15.48 -6.12
C ASP A 547 5.55 16.58 -5.36
N GLY A 548 4.44 17.08 -5.92
CA GLY A 548 3.67 18.22 -5.40
C GLY A 548 2.15 17.97 -5.36
N PRO A 549 1.33 18.68 -6.16
CA PRO A 549 -0.14 18.59 -6.08
C PRO A 549 -0.73 17.22 -6.44
N LEU A 550 0.05 16.32 -7.05
CA LEU A 550 -0.32 14.94 -7.33
C LEU A 550 0.39 13.92 -6.42
N ASN A 551 1.10 14.35 -5.37
CA ASN A 551 1.87 13.44 -4.50
C ASN A 551 1.03 12.39 -3.79
N PHE A 552 -0.25 12.63 -3.55
CA PHE A 552 -1.14 11.59 -3.05
C PHE A 552 -1.21 10.34 -3.98
N LEU A 553 -0.91 10.47 -5.28
CA LEU A 553 -0.79 9.32 -6.19
C LEU A 553 0.40 8.42 -5.83
N SER A 554 1.46 8.93 -5.20
CA SER A 554 2.58 8.13 -4.69
C SER A 554 2.23 7.40 -3.39
N GLU A 555 1.26 7.94 -2.63
CA GLU A 555 0.69 7.30 -1.44
C GLU A 555 -0.35 6.21 -1.77
N LEU A 556 -0.88 6.20 -3.00
CA LEU A 556 -1.83 5.20 -3.46
C LEU A 556 -1.13 3.92 -3.95
N ARG A 557 -1.46 2.79 -3.32
CA ARG A 557 -1.19 1.48 -3.89
C ARG A 557 -2.19 1.19 -5.01
N LEU A 558 -1.88 1.63 -6.22
CA LEU A 558 -2.62 1.28 -7.43
C LEU A 558 -2.55 -0.25 -7.65
N ALA A 559 -3.69 -0.88 -7.89
CA ALA A 559 -3.76 -2.30 -8.23
C ALA A 559 -3.61 -2.56 -9.74
N ARG A 560 -3.88 -1.54 -10.58
CA ARG A 560 -3.61 -1.63 -12.03
C ARG A 560 -3.31 -0.26 -12.62
N VAL A 561 -2.37 -0.25 -13.57
CA VAL A 561 -2.09 0.91 -14.43
C VAL A 561 -2.27 0.52 -15.89
N TYR A 562 -3.23 1.12 -16.59
CA TYR A 562 -3.29 1.10 -18.04
C TYR A 562 -2.44 2.26 -18.55
N LEU A 563 -1.28 1.93 -19.10
CA LEU A 563 -0.18 2.86 -19.38
C LEU A 563 0.04 3.01 -20.90
N ASP A 564 0.18 4.25 -21.36
CA ASP A 564 0.68 4.55 -22.71
C ASP A 564 2.11 4.04 -22.88
N ASN A 565 2.26 3.07 -23.79
CA ASN A 565 3.51 2.41 -24.11
C ASN A 565 4.07 2.81 -25.50
N THR A 566 3.59 3.90 -26.10
CA THR A 566 3.90 4.34 -27.49
C THR A 566 5.40 4.36 -27.80
N TYR A 567 6.24 4.70 -26.82
CA TYR A 567 7.69 4.82 -26.99
C TYR A 567 8.51 3.76 -26.26
N PHE A 568 7.90 2.72 -25.67
CA PHE A 568 8.61 1.69 -24.88
C PHE A 568 9.64 0.87 -25.67
N LYS A 569 9.54 0.86 -27.00
CA LYS A 569 10.46 0.15 -27.90
C LYS A 569 11.48 1.07 -28.59
N LEU A 570 11.55 2.34 -28.20
CA LEU A 570 12.50 3.31 -28.79
C LEU A 570 13.57 3.69 -27.78
N ASP A 571 14.78 3.21 -28.01
CA ASP A 571 15.97 3.67 -27.29
C ASP A 571 16.48 4.98 -27.93
N LEU A 572 15.71 6.07 -27.74
CA LEU A 572 15.97 7.38 -28.31
C LEU A 572 15.62 8.50 -27.32
N GLU A 573 16.59 9.37 -27.02
CA GLU A 573 16.34 10.57 -26.23
C GLU A 573 15.51 11.61 -27.01
N PHE A 574 14.35 11.96 -26.47
CA PHE A 574 13.51 13.02 -27.05
C PHE A 574 13.79 14.39 -26.42
N PRO A 575 13.95 15.47 -27.23
CA PRO A 575 14.10 16.81 -26.69
C PRO A 575 12.86 17.27 -25.92
N THR A 576 13.08 18.13 -24.92
CA THR A 576 11.98 18.85 -24.24
C THR A 576 11.15 19.63 -25.25
N ARG A 577 9.86 19.88 -24.96
CA ARG A 577 8.98 20.70 -25.82
C ARG A 577 9.61 22.05 -26.18
N LYS A 578 10.24 22.71 -25.21
CA LYS A 578 10.93 24.00 -25.37
C LYS A 578 12.19 23.89 -26.25
N SER A 579 12.97 22.81 -26.12
CA SER A 579 14.13 22.54 -26.99
C SER A 579 13.69 22.24 -28.43
N ALA A 580 12.68 21.38 -28.61
CA ALA A 580 12.12 21.05 -29.92
C ALA A 580 11.55 22.30 -30.63
N GLN A 581 10.88 23.20 -29.89
CA GLN A 581 10.42 24.48 -30.42
C GLN A 581 11.57 25.39 -30.86
N LYS A 582 12.65 25.49 -30.06
CA LYS A 582 13.85 26.25 -30.44
C LYS A 582 14.47 25.72 -31.73
N ILE A 583 14.53 24.40 -31.90
CA ILE A 583 15.00 23.75 -33.13
C ILE A 583 14.08 24.11 -34.31
N LEU A 584 12.76 23.94 -34.17
CA LEU A 584 11.78 24.32 -35.20
C LEU A 584 11.94 25.79 -35.64
N ILE A 585 12.06 26.72 -34.68
CA ILE A 585 12.25 28.15 -34.94
C ILE A 585 13.60 28.41 -35.64
N LYS A 586 14.67 27.71 -35.26
CA LYS A 586 15.99 27.80 -35.91
C LYS A 586 15.90 27.37 -37.38
N GLU A 587 15.30 26.22 -37.67
CA GLU A 587 15.16 25.71 -39.04
C GLU A 587 14.27 26.62 -39.90
N ILE A 588 13.15 27.10 -39.35
CA ILE A 588 12.30 28.08 -40.05
C ILE A 588 13.07 29.39 -40.32
N LYS A 589 13.93 29.85 -39.40
CA LYS A 589 14.76 31.05 -39.61
C LYS A 589 15.90 30.83 -40.61
N ALA A 590 16.37 29.60 -40.79
CA ALA A 590 17.41 29.26 -41.76
C ALA A 590 16.88 29.19 -43.21
N LYS A 591 15.60 28.87 -43.41
CA LYS A 591 14.97 28.71 -44.74
C LYS A 591 14.08 29.90 -45.14
N ARG A 592 14.62 31.13 -45.06
CA ARG A 592 13.83 32.39 -45.25
C ARG A 592 13.18 32.53 -46.63
N ASP A 593 13.75 31.90 -47.64
CA ASP A 593 13.33 31.94 -49.04
C ASP A 593 12.33 30.82 -49.41
N LYS A 594 12.02 29.89 -48.50
CA LYS A 594 11.15 28.75 -48.76
C LYS A 594 9.80 28.86 -48.06
N ASN A 595 8.77 28.35 -48.73
CA ASN A 595 7.50 28.01 -48.07
C ASN A 595 7.73 26.81 -47.13
N ILE A 596 7.12 26.83 -45.95
CA ILE A 596 7.27 25.81 -44.92
C ILE A 596 5.91 25.13 -44.69
N LEU A 597 5.89 23.80 -44.74
CA LEU A 597 4.71 23.00 -44.40
C LEU A 597 4.94 22.28 -43.06
N ILE A 598 3.98 22.39 -42.14
CA ILE A 598 4.04 21.78 -40.80
C ILE A 598 2.91 20.75 -40.69
N PRO A 599 3.16 19.44 -40.87
CA PRO A 599 2.13 18.41 -40.82
C PRO A 599 1.70 18.14 -39.38
N LEU A 600 0.43 18.42 -39.06
CA LEU A 600 -0.15 18.22 -37.73
C LEU A 600 -1.54 17.56 -37.77
N HIS A 601 -1.86 16.90 -36.67
CA HIS A 601 -3.19 16.38 -36.36
C HIS A 601 -4.19 17.51 -36.05
N ARG A 602 -5.49 17.18 -36.05
CA ARG A 602 -6.57 18.14 -35.79
C ARG A 602 -6.43 18.79 -34.40
N LEU A 603 -6.23 17.97 -33.37
CA LEU A 603 -6.03 18.41 -31.99
C LEU A 603 -4.57 18.28 -31.54
N GLY A 604 -4.07 19.27 -30.82
CA GLY A 604 -2.74 19.29 -30.20
C GLY A 604 -1.76 20.23 -30.89
N ARG A 605 -0.82 20.76 -30.10
CA ARG A 605 0.27 21.70 -30.49
C ARG A 605 -0.20 23.12 -30.86
N GLU A 606 -1.38 23.54 -30.43
CA GLU A 606 -1.93 24.89 -30.63
C GLU A 606 -0.98 25.98 -30.08
N SER A 607 -0.60 25.87 -28.81
CA SER A 607 0.31 26.83 -28.15
C SER A 607 1.72 26.84 -28.76
N LEU A 608 2.18 25.73 -29.36
CA LEU A 608 3.44 25.67 -30.10
C LEU A 608 3.36 26.56 -31.35
N LEU A 609 2.26 26.51 -32.09
CA LEU A 609 2.04 27.30 -33.31
C LEU A 609 1.91 28.79 -32.98
N GLU A 610 1.09 29.13 -31.98
CA GLU A 610 0.87 30.50 -31.50
C GLU A 610 2.17 31.17 -31.06
N GLU A 611 2.95 30.50 -30.21
CA GLU A 611 4.24 30.99 -29.73
C GLU A 611 5.31 31.04 -30.84
N THR A 612 5.30 30.09 -31.78
CA THR A 612 6.21 30.10 -32.94
C THR A 612 5.92 31.28 -33.87
N SER A 613 4.64 31.56 -34.16
CA SER A 613 4.22 32.73 -34.93
C SER A 613 4.64 34.03 -34.24
N ARG A 614 4.44 34.13 -32.92
CA ARG A 614 4.83 35.28 -32.09
C ARG A 614 6.35 35.53 -32.09
N ILE A 615 7.18 34.49 -31.96
CA ILE A 615 8.65 34.62 -31.97
C ILE A 615 9.19 34.96 -33.37
N LEU A 616 8.59 34.41 -34.42
CA LEU A 616 8.99 34.71 -35.80
C LEU A 616 8.50 36.10 -36.27
N LYS A 617 7.41 36.61 -35.68
CA LYS A 617 6.63 37.74 -36.20
C LYS A 617 6.15 37.51 -37.63
N GLU A 618 5.83 36.26 -37.97
CA GLU A 618 5.30 35.82 -39.26
C GLU A 618 4.00 35.04 -39.04
N PRO A 619 3.01 35.17 -39.94
CA PRO A 619 1.75 34.44 -39.80
C PRO A 619 1.94 32.96 -40.11
N ILE A 620 1.39 32.10 -39.25
CA ILE A 620 1.26 30.67 -39.54
C ILE A 620 -0.19 30.41 -39.97
N ILE A 621 -0.35 29.97 -41.21
CA ILE A 621 -1.65 29.66 -41.80
C ILE A 621 -2.12 28.31 -41.25
N ILE A 622 -3.30 28.26 -40.65
CA ILE A 622 -3.89 27.05 -40.07
C ILE A 622 -5.15 26.69 -40.87
N TYR A 623 -5.34 25.41 -41.19
CA TYR A 623 -6.55 24.96 -41.89
C TYR A 623 -7.80 25.12 -41.00
N LYS A 624 -8.91 25.56 -41.62
CA LYS A 624 -10.17 25.97 -40.96
C LYS A 624 -10.55 25.12 -39.74
N GLU A 625 -10.68 23.81 -39.91
CA GLU A 625 -11.09 22.88 -38.84
C GLU A 625 -10.21 22.93 -37.59
N LYS A 626 -8.87 23.01 -37.74
CA LYS A 626 -7.95 23.11 -36.60
C LYS A 626 -7.99 24.49 -35.96
N LEU A 627 -8.21 25.55 -36.75
CA LEU A 627 -8.39 26.89 -36.23
C LEU A 627 -9.65 26.98 -35.36
N GLU A 628 -10.78 26.49 -35.85
CA GLU A 628 -12.06 26.47 -35.12
C GLU A 628 -11.94 25.68 -33.79
N ILE A 629 -11.23 24.54 -33.77
CA ILE A 629 -10.95 23.78 -32.54
C ILE A 629 -10.03 24.58 -31.59
N ALA A 630 -9.00 25.24 -32.12
CA ALA A 630 -8.07 26.03 -31.33
C ALA A 630 -8.74 27.27 -30.69
N GLU A 631 -9.65 27.92 -31.42
CA GLU A 631 -10.44 29.06 -30.94
C GLU A 631 -11.39 28.67 -29.81
N LEU A 632 -12.05 27.51 -29.89
CA LEU A 632 -12.84 26.94 -28.77
C LEU A 632 -11.97 26.75 -27.52
N LEU A 633 -10.71 26.34 -27.71
CA LEU A 633 -9.71 26.15 -26.65
C LEU A 633 -9.01 27.45 -26.21
N ASN A 634 -9.50 28.62 -26.64
CA ASN A 634 -8.98 29.97 -26.36
C ASN A 634 -7.61 30.32 -26.98
N HIS A 635 -7.10 29.54 -27.91
CA HIS A 635 -5.93 29.92 -28.72
C HIS A 635 -6.32 30.84 -29.89
N PHE A 636 -5.37 31.64 -30.37
CA PHE A 636 -5.51 32.56 -31.52
C PHE A 636 -6.60 33.66 -31.41
N LYS A 637 -7.30 33.75 -30.26
CA LYS A 637 -8.32 34.80 -30.00
C LYS A 637 -7.78 36.22 -30.04
N LYS A 638 -6.47 36.42 -29.80
CA LYS A 638 -5.80 37.71 -29.93
C LYS A 638 -5.04 37.76 -31.25
N LYS A 639 -5.20 38.87 -31.99
CA LYS A 639 -4.44 39.12 -33.22
C LYS A 639 -2.95 39.16 -32.91
N ILE A 640 -2.20 38.19 -33.44
CA ILE A 640 -0.74 38.16 -33.33
C ILE A 640 -0.16 39.26 -34.23
N GLU A 641 0.75 40.07 -33.71
CA GLU A 641 1.47 41.06 -34.51
C GLU A 641 2.46 40.36 -35.46
N THR A 642 2.14 40.37 -36.74
CA THR A 642 2.95 39.75 -37.79
C THR A 642 3.34 40.75 -38.87
N ARG A 643 4.56 40.65 -39.37
CA ARG A 643 5.02 41.36 -40.57
C ARG A 643 4.46 40.69 -41.83
N LYS A 644 4.30 41.44 -42.92
CA LYS A 644 4.10 40.84 -44.25
C LYS A 644 5.35 40.00 -44.57
N SER A 645 5.14 38.75 -44.97
CA SER A 645 6.19 37.82 -45.39
C SER A 645 5.90 37.35 -46.81
N ASN A 646 6.95 37.24 -47.64
CA ASN A 646 6.83 36.77 -49.02
C ASN A 646 6.75 35.24 -49.11
N ARG A 647 6.99 34.52 -48.01
CA ARG A 647 6.81 33.08 -47.87
C ARG A 647 5.56 32.74 -47.07
N LYS A 648 5.05 31.52 -47.25
CA LYS A 648 3.96 30.93 -46.47
C LYS A 648 4.52 29.91 -45.48
N ILE A 649 4.13 30.02 -44.22
CA ILE A 649 4.28 28.96 -43.21
C ILE A 649 2.87 28.40 -42.98
N GLU A 650 2.65 27.14 -43.31
CA GLU A 650 1.31 26.55 -43.42
C GLU A 650 1.24 25.22 -42.66
N VAL A 651 0.26 25.10 -41.75
CA VAL A 651 -0.07 23.85 -41.08
C VAL A 651 -0.94 23.03 -42.02
N VAL A 652 -0.52 21.80 -42.28
CA VAL A 652 -1.20 20.87 -43.19
C VAL A 652 -1.72 19.68 -42.41
N LYS A 653 -2.81 19.06 -42.89
CA LYS A 653 -3.33 17.83 -42.28
C LYS A 653 -2.28 16.73 -42.42
N LYS A 654 -1.88 16.14 -41.29
CA LYS A 654 -0.99 14.97 -41.28
C LYS A 654 -1.78 13.73 -41.74
N GLU A 655 -1.59 13.34 -42.99
CA GLU A 655 -2.05 12.04 -43.51
C GLU A 655 -0.95 10.98 -43.34
N HIS A 656 -1.28 9.70 -43.50
CA HIS A 656 -0.33 8.59 -43.35
C HIS A 656 0.88 8.63 -44.29
N ASN A 657 0.86 9.45 -45.34
CA ASN A 657 1.99 9.62 -46.26
C ASN A 657 2.26 11.11 -46.51
N ILE A 658 3.25 11.65 -45.80
CA ILE A 658 3.65 13.07 -45.88
C ILE A 658 4.03 13.47 -47.32
N LEU A 659 4.70 12.58 -48.08
CA LEU A 659 5.04 12.83 -49.48
C LEU A 659 3.78 12.96 -50.36
N LYS A 660 2.74 12.17 -50.08
CA LYS A 660 1.45 12.28 -50.79
C LYS A 660 0.73 13.59 -50.48
N SER A 661 0.76 14.06 -49.22
CA SER A 661 0.19 15.37 -48.86
C SER A 661 0.98 16.53 -49.47
N VAL A 662 2.32 16.46 -49.48
CA VAL A 662 3.19 17.43 -50.18
C VAL A 662 2.90 17.43 -51.69
N TYR A 663 2.81 16.25 -52.31
CA TYR A 663 2.46 16.08 -53.72
C TYR A 663 1.08 16.64 -54.06
N LEU A 664 0.06 16.40 -53.21
CA LEU A 664 -1.29 16.96 -53.38
C LEU A 664 -1.31 18.49 -53.24
N ILE A 665 -0.50 19.06 -52.35
CA ILE A 665 -0.40 20.52 -52.17
C ILE A 665 0.36 21.17 -53.34
N LEU A 666 1.41 20.52 -53.85
CA LEU A 666 2.17 21.01 -55.01
C LEU A 666 1.37 20.86 -56.32
N SER A 667 0.67 19.74 -56.53
CA SER A 667 -0.16 19.50 -57.73
C SER A 667 -1.40 20.40 -57.78
N ARG A 668 -2.09 20.63 -56.65
CA ARG A 668 -3.19 21.61 -56.56
C ARG A 668 -2.73 23.06 -56.75
N ARG A 669 -1.44 23.35 -56.63
CA ARG A 669 -0.87 24.70 -56.81
C ARG A 669 -0.19 24.89 -58.16
N ASN A 670 0.08 23.82 -58.92
CA ASN A 670 0.73 23.87 -60.23
C ASN A 670 -0.06 23.10 -61.29
N SER A 671 -0.94 23.79 -62.00
CA SER A 671 -1.43 23.38 -63.32
C SER A 671 -0.36 23.54 -64.43
N ARG A 672 0.94 23.43 -64.08
CA ARG A 672 2.13 23.57 -64.95
C ARG A 672 3.44 23.21 -64.20
N ILE A 673 3.68 21.93 -63.87
CA ILE A 673 5.06 21.42 -63.78
C ILE A 673 5.10 20.05 -64.48
N LEU A 674 5.78 20.03 -65.63
CA LEU A 674 6.29 18.81 -66.26
C LEU A 674 7.44 18.28 -65.41
N PHE A 675 7.49 16.96 -65.19
CA PHE A 675 8.72 16.27 -64.82
C PHE A 675 9.09 15.32 -65.96
N GLN A 676 10.24 15.60 -66.60
CA GLN A 676 10.97 14.57 -67.33
C GLN A 676 11.50 13.55 -66.31
N ASN A 677 11.37 12.27 -66.63
CA ASN A 677 11.97 11.21 -65.84
C ASN A 677 13.47 11.12 -66.11
N SER A 678 14.27 11.20 -65.05
CA SER A 678 15.58 10.56 -64.92
C SER A 678 15.81 10.31 -63.42
N GLY A 679 16.14 9.10 -62.95
CA GLY A 679 16.47 7.87 -63.67
C GLY A 679 17.82 7.31 -63.23
N VAL A 680 17.97 7.02 -61.94
CA VAL A 680 18.85 6.01 -61.32
C VAL A 680 18.15 5.54 -60.05
#